data_AF-A0A2G4GDC0-F1
#
_entry.id   AF-A0A2G4GDC0-F1
#
_cell.length_a   1.000
_cell.length_b   1.000
_cell.length_c   1.000
_cell.angle_alpha   90.00
_cell.angle_beta   90.00
_cell.angle_gamma   90.00
#
_symmetry.space_group_name_H-M   'P 1'
#
loop_
_entity.id
_entity.type
_entity.pdbx_description
1 polymer ?
#
loop_
_entity_poly.entity_id
_entity_poly.type
_entity_poly.pdbx_seq_one_letter_code
_entity_poly.pdbx_strand_id
1 'polypeptide(L)'
;MHPPLSFVVRAARALILFAACAALATAADAPKVGKAGKAGKAGKAPASSTVGPAIGENKATPVSRIKAANDFRVELIYSVPGIEQGSWVNLCVDPQGRILASDQFGGLYRFTPPPAGQVLKRDQIEKLPTDIRAINGMLWAFGALYVGVNDYENKIPSGLYRISNSPGSDQLDKVELLRSMEARGDHGVHAVVLTPDGKGMYLICGNGAKLTTPAASSPVPAIWGEDHLLPRMPDGRGFMRDVLAPGGIIYRVSPDGKDFEVFSSGFRNIFDAALNREGELFTYDADMEYDFNTSWYRPTRLNHVVSGSEFGWRNGAGKRPGFYSDNLPAVIDIGPGSPTGTTFGYGAKFPARYQNALFILDWSWGKLHAVHLEPDGSTYKAVREEFLSGAPLPLTDAVIHPGDGAMYLSIGGRRVQSGIYRVTYTGTESTALVAAKPTTSPARDLRHRLEALHGKADPQALAVAWPHLGHADRFVRWAARTAIEHVPSAQWADRALTEKNPSARMEALLGLARVGGISPPHRTKDSPPVNIELGKKILGALVAADWQALDGERRAMLVRTAEITLHRFDLLPGKDTAALLAKLDPLFPASTPELNWLLCETLVYLRSPTVAGKTMALIAAAPTQEEQIEYARSLRALATGWTTATRSAYFEWFLKAANFRGGSSFSKFIEFIRNDAVATLTPEERTTFAAVLDKKSTRRSAIENFGDVFAGRTFKHWTLDELASAADRGMKGRNFDNGRKMFGAAACFACHRFGNEGGMTGPDLTGAGGRYSPRDFLDQIINPSKEINEQFVASVLTKHNGEAVIGSVVNLNGDTVTINTDLSDPNQRVSVDRKEVKSIEPSKVSPMPPMLLSSMNESEVLDLAAYVLSGGKRDHEMFRAPSR
;
A
#
# COMPACT_ATOMS: atom_id res chain seq x y z
N MET A 1 7.68 67.09 40.97
CA MET A 1 8.00 67.80 39.70
C MET A 1 7.96 66.78 38.57
N HIS A 2 7.03 66.90 37.62
CA HIS A 2 7.09 66.24 36.31
C HIS A 2 7.95 67.10 35.37
N PRO A 3 8.76 66.51 34.45
CA PRO A 3 8.30 66.24 33.06
C PRO A 3 9.07 65.08 32.34
N PRO A 4 8.87 64.76 31.04
CA PRO A 4 7.73 64.96 30.13
C PRO A 4 7.17 63.66 29.50
N LEU A 5 5.98 63.79 28.90
CA LEU A 5 5.13 62.79 28.24
C LEU A 5 5.71 62.11 26.96
N SER A 6 7.02 62.17 26.69
CA SER A 6 7.60 61.68 25.42
C SER A 6 8.20 60.27 25.48
N PHE A 7 8.22 59.62 26.65
CA PHE A 7 8.77 58.27 26.81
C PHE A 7 7.71 57.15 26.69
N VAL A 8 6.43 57.47 26.93
CA VAL A 8 5.33 56.47 26.89
C VAL A 8 4.79 56.25 25.47
N VAL A 9 4.98 57.19 24.54
CA VAL A 9 4.54 57.04 23.14
C VAL A 9 5.59 56.35 22.24
N ARG A 10 6.86 56.24 22.69
CA ARG A 10 7.92 55.53 21.93
C ARG A 10 7.93 54.01 22.17
N ALA A 11 7.50 53.53 23.33
CA ALA A 11 7.37 52.09 23.59
C ALA A 11 6.16 51.46 22.87
N ALA A 12 5.07 52.21 22.67
CA ALA A 12 3.88 51.71 21.97
C ALA A 12 4.00 51.68 20.43
N ARG A 13 4.95 52.44 19.84
CA ARG A 13 5.24 52.39 18.39
C ARG A 13 6.33 51.38 18.01
N ALA A 14 7.15 50.90 18.96
CA ALA A 14 8.15 49.86 18.70
C ALA A 14 7.56 48.44 18.64
N LEU A 15 6.41 48.20 19.29
CA LEU A 15 5.74 46.88 19.27
C LEU A 15 4.86 46.65 18.02
N ILE A 16 4.42 47.72 17.34
CA ILE A 16 3.60 47.61 16.12
C ILE A 16 4.48 47.48 14.86
N LEU A 17 5.77 47.84 14.92
CA LEU A 17 6.71 47.61 13.81
C LEU A 17 7.30 46.19 13.77
N PHE A 18 7.26 45.44 14.87
CA PHE A 18 7.74 44.05 14.91
C PHE A 18 6.80 43.06 14.19
N ALA A 19 5.54 43.42 13.98
CA ALA A 19 4.58 42.63 13.21
C ALA A 19 4.69 42.85 11.68
N ALA A 20 5.36 43.91 11.22
CA ALA A 20 5.50 44.24 9.80
C ALA A 20 6.88 43.92 9.21
N CYS A 21 7.92 43.71 10.04
CA CYS A 21 9.28 43.40 9.57
C CYS A 21 9.66 41.90 9.57
N ALA A 22 8.82 41.00 10.10
CA ALA A 22 9.06 39.55 9.98
C ALA A 22 8.88 39.01 8.54
N ALA A 23 8.44 39.85 7.60
CA ALA A 23 8.40 39.54 6.17
C ALA A 23 9.70 39.89 5.41
N LEU A 24 10.68 40.54 6.04
CA LEU A 24 11.91 41.02 5.39
C LEU A 24 13.11 40.94 6.34
N ALA A 25 13.58 39.73 6.64
CA ALA A 25 14.94 39.50 7.11
C ALA A 25 15.65 38.57 6.13
N THR A 26 16.54 39.17 5.35
CA THR A 26 17.38 38.52 4.35
C THR A 26 18.34 37.53 5.00
N ALA A 27 18.33 36.31 4.46
CA ALA A 27 19.43 35.37 4.58
C ALA A 27 20.71 36.02 4.02
N ALA A 28 21.57 36.51 4.91
CA ALA A 28 22.96 36.75 4.59
C ALA A 28 23.72 35.51 5.09
N ASP A 29 24.27 34.75 4.12
CA ASP A 29 25.04 33.50 4.22
C ASP A 29 24.33 32.18 3.82
N ALA A 30 23.11 32.24 3.30
CA ALA A 30 22.56 31.14 2.50
C ALA A 30 22.92 31.31 1.01
N PRO A 31 23.36 30.25 0.30
CA PRO A 31 23.59 30.32 -1.15
C PRO A 31 22.30 30.76 -1.85
N LYS A 32 22.42 31.70 -2.80
CA LYS A 32 21.28 32.30 -3.52
C LYS A 32 20.40 31.21 -4.14
N VAL A 33 19.21 31.02 -3.58
CA VAL A 33 18.16 30.21 -4.19
C VAL A 33 17.69 30.96 -5.44
N GLY A 34 18.02 30.42 -6.62
CA GLY A 34 17.51 30.93 -7.89
C GLY A 34 15.99 30.83 -7.90
N LYS A 35 15.32 31.92 -8.30
CA LYS A 35 13.88 31.87 -8.60
C LYS A 35 13.65 30.79 -9.67
N ALA A 36 12.82 29.80 -9.35
CA ALA A 36 12.39 28.79 -10.30
C ALA A 36 11.74 29.47 -11.51
N GLY A 37 12.49 29.55 -12.61
CA GLY A 37 11.92 29.91 -13.90
C GLY A 37 10.83 28.89 -14.25
N LYS A 38 9.72 29.36 -14.83
CA LYS A 38 8.68 28.48 -15.36
C LYS A 38 9.35 27.39 -16.19
N ALA A 39 9.36 26.16 -15.67
CA ALA A 39 9.84 25.00 -16.40
C ALA A 39 8.98 24.88 -17.65
N GLY A 40 9.56 25.22 -18.81
CA GLY A 40 9.04 24.74 -20.07
C GLY A 40 8.92 23.23 -19.96
N LYS A 41 7.89 22.64 -20.57
CA LYS A 41 7.76 21.18 -20.67
C LYS A 41 9.03 20.63 -21.33
N ALA A 42 10.01 20.25 -20.51
CA ALA A 42 11.15 19.48 -20.97
C ALA A 42 10.56 18.20 -21.53
N GLY A 43 10.74 17.97 -22.84
CA GLY A 43 10.45 16.66 -23.42
C GLY A 43 11.17 15.62 -22.58
N LYS A 44 10.49 14.53 -22.22
CA LYS A 44 11.14 13.39 -21.57
C LYS A 44 12.34 13.01 -22.43
N ALA A 45 13.56 13.26 -21.95
CA ALA A 45 14.73 12.64 -22.54
C ALA A 45 14.48 11.12 -22.52
N PRO A 46 14.67 10.41 -23.64
CA PRO A 46 14.50 8.96 -23.65
C PRO A 46 15.42 8.35 -22.60
N ALA A 47 14.90 7.40 -21.82
CA ALA A 47 15.71 6.66 -20.87
C ALA A 47 16.86 5.98 -21.63
N SER A 48 18.10 6.10 -21.11
CA SER A 48 19.25 5.44 -21.72
C SER A 48 19.00 3.93 -21.81
N SER A 49 19.27 3.35 -22.98
CA SER A 49 19.22 1.90 -23.19
C SER A 49 20.43 1.16 -22.61
N THR A 50 21.46 1.89 -22.20
CA THR A 50 22.72 1.37 -21.65
C THR A 50 22.99 1.92 -20.25
N VAL A 51 23.61 1.11 -19.40
CA VAL A 51 24.11 1.56 -18.09
C VAL A 51 25.31 2.47 -18.34
N GLY A 52 25.30 3.68 -17.78
CA GLY A 52 26.39 4.65 -17.93
C GLY A 52 27.68 4.21 -17.20
N PRO A 53 28.84 4.79 -17.55
CA PRO A 53 30.07 4.58 -16.78
C PRO A 53 29.89 5.05 -15.34
N ALA A 54 30.61 4.40 -14.42
CA ALA A 54 30.56 4.68 -12.98
C ALA A 54 31.27 6.00 -12.62
N ILE A 55 30.66 7.14 -12.97
CA ILE A 55 31.16 8.49 -12.74
C ILE A 55 30.38 9.15 -11.59
N GLY A 56 31.09 9.85 -10.69
CA GLY A 56 30.48 10.61 -9.59
C GLY A 56 29.63 9.74 -8.68
N GLU A 57 28.38 10.15 -8.48
CA GLU A 57 27.37 9.44 -7.67
C GLU A 57 26.85 8.16 -8.31
N ASN A 58 27.27 7.77 -9.52
CA ASN A 58 26.84 6.53 -10.22
C ASN A 58 27.67 5.28 -9.83
N LYS A 59 27.95 5.11 -8.54
CA LYS A 59 28.62 3.93 -7.94
C LYS A 59 27.76 3.38 -6.81
N ALA A 60 28.07 2.17 -6.32
CA ALA A 60 27.37 1.61 -5.17
C ALA A 60 27.32 2.61 -4.01
N THR A 61 26.17 2.70 -3.35
CA THR A 61 25.93 3.64 -2.24
C THR A 61 27.03 3.47 -1.17
N PRO A 62 27.77 4.53 -0.81
CA PRO A 62 28.81 4.43 0.22
C PRO A 62 28.24 3.99 1.57
N VAL A 63 28.97 3.14 2.30
CA VAL A 63 28.56 2.66 3.64
C VAL A 63 28.33 3.82 4.62
N SER A 64 29.02 4.95 4.46
CA SER A 64 28.82 6.15 5.28
C SER A 64 27.42 6.78 5.17
N ARG A 65 26.62 6.38 4.17
CA ARG A 65 25.21 6.79 4.00
C ARG A 65 24.21 5.70 4.40
N ILE A 66 24.71 4.55 4.84
CA ILE A 66 23.89 3.43 5.26
C ILE A 66 23.87 3.41 6.78
N LYS A 67 22.68 3.49 7.34
CA LYS A 67 22.45 3.26 8.76
C LYS A 67 21.89 1.86 8.93
N ALA A 68 22.35 1.15 9.95
CA ALA A 68 21.82 -0.14 10.35
C ALA A 68 21.31 -0.08 11.79
N ALA A 69 20.53 -1.09 12.19
CA ALA A 69 20.14 -1.32 13.58
C ALA A 69 21.38 -1.38 14.49
N ASN A 70 21.19 -1.08 15.77
CA ASN A 70 22.28 -1.07 16.75
C ASN A 70 23.06 -2.38 16.72
N ASP A 71 24.37 -2.27 16.88
CA ASP A 71 25.30 -3.40 16.89
C ASP A 71 25.36 -4.20 15.57
N PHE A 72 24.87 -3.66 14.46
CA PHE A 72 25.10 -4.21 13.13
C PHE A 72 26.13 -3.40 12.34
N ARG A 73 26.99 -4.11 11.63
CA ARG A 73 28.01 -3.55 10.75
C ARG A 73 27.71 -3.91 9.29
N VAL A 74 27.74 -2.89 8.44
CA VAL A 74 27.59 -3.02 6.98
C VAL A 74 28.95 -2.86 6.31
N GLU A 75 29.27 -3.73 5.36
CA GLU A 75 30.49 -3.68 4.55
C GLU A 75 30.11 -3.70 3.07
N LEU A 76 30.60 -2.74 2.29
CA LEU A 76 30.52 -2.82 0.82
C LEU A 76 31.56 -3.83 0.34
N ILE A 77 31.12 -4.94 -0.24
CA ILE A 77 32.03 -5.99 -0.71
C ILE A 77 32.36 -5.85 -2.20
N TYR A 78 31.46 -5.27 -3.00
CA TYR A 78 31.68 -5.07 -4.43
C TYR A 78 30.79 -3.96 -4.99
N SER A 79 31.38 -3.05 -5.78
CA SER A 79 30.63 -2.10 -6.61
C SER A 79 30.61 -2.64 -8.03
N VAL A 80 29.44 -3.00 -8.55
CA VAL A 80 29.28 -3.68 -9.84
C VAL A 80 29.60 -2.71 -10.99
N PRO A 81 30.52 -3.05 -11.90
CA PRO A 81 30.79 -2.28 -13.11
C PRO A 81 29.59 -2.33 -14.06
N GLY A 82 28.84 -1.23 -14.13
CA GLY A 82 27.55 -1.19 -14.83
C GLY A 82 27.62 -1.50 -16.33
N ILE A 83 28.69 -1.09 -17.02
CA ILE A 83 28.86 -1.32 -18.46
C ILE A 83 29.07 -2.82 -18.75
N GLU A 84 29.84 -3.50 -17.90
CA GLU A 84 30.30 -4.87 -18.18
C GLU A 84 29.45 -5.94 -17.49
N GLN A 85 28.90 -5.63 -16.32
CA GLN A 85 28.16 -6.58 -15.48
C GLN A 85 26.70 -6.19 -15.24
N GLY A 86 26.28 -5.02 -15.71
CA GLY A 86 24.90 -4.56 -15.63
C GLY A 86 24.48 -4.11 -14.23
N SER A 87 23.22 -4.37 -13.87
CA SER A 87 22.64 -3.95 -12.60
C SER A 87 21.95 -5.13 -11.92
N TRP A 88 22.51 -5.59 -10.81
CA TRP A 88 22.14 -6.86 -10.21
C TRP A 88 20.86 -6.76 -9.40
N VAL A 89 19.96 -7.73 -9.55
CA VAL A 89 18.59 -7.68 -8.99
C VAL A 89 18.19 -8.86 -8.13
N ASN A 90 18.89 -9.99 -8.20
CA ASN A 90 18.57 -11.16 -7.38
C ASN A 90 19.83 -11.93 -7.00
N LEU A 91 19.78 -12.60 -5.84
CA LEU A 91 20.86 -13.37 -5.22
C LEU A 91 20.35 -14.78 -4.88
N CYS A 92 21.23 -15.77 -4.99
CA CYS A 92 20.98 -17.13 -4.50
C CYS A 92 22.28 -17.76 -4.04
N VAL A 93 22.25 -18.59 -3.00
CA VAL A 93 23.42 -19.35 -2.56
C VAL A 93 23.33 -20.76 -3.15
N ASP A 94 24.42 -21.22 -3.76
CA ASP A 94 24.52 -22.59 -4.27
C ASP A 94 24.98 -23.58 -3.17
N PRO A 95 24.91 -24.91 -3.39
CA PRO A 95 25.29 -25.90 -2.38
C PRO A 95 26.77 -25.87 -1.98
N GLN A 96 27.62 -25.21 -2.76
CA GLN A 96 29.04 -25.04 -2.46
C GLN A 96 29.31 -23.78 -1.62
N GLY A 97 28.27 -23.00 -1.28
CA GLY A 97 28.41 -21.75 -0.54
C GLY A 97 28.91 -20.59 -1.40
N ARG A 98 28.72 -20.65 -2.73
CA ARG A 98 28.98 -19.51 -3.62
C ARG A 98 27.70 -18.73 -3.81
N ILE A 99 27.83 -17.44 -4.07
CA ILE A 99 26.69 -16.57 -4.37
C ILE A 99 26.55 -16.44 -5.88
N LEU A 100 25.35 -16.70 -6.36
CA LEU A 100 24.85 -16.40 -7.69
C LEU A 100 24.19 -15.02 -7.66
N ALA A 101 24.44 -14.20 -8.68
CA ALA A 101 23.83 -12.88 -8.83
C ALA A 101 23.36 -12.67 -10.27
N SER A 102 22.13 -12.20 -10.46
CA SER A 102 21.56 -11.95 -11.78
C SER A 102 21.54 -10.47 -12.15
N ASP A 103 21.89 -10.15 -13.39
CA ASP A 103 21.66 -8.84 -14.00
C ASP A 103 20.23 -8.73 -14.56
N GLN A 104 19.54 -7.61 -14.31
CA GLN A 104 18.17 -7.39 -14.75
C GLN A 104 17.97 -7.53 -16.27
N PHE A 105 18.98 -7.15 -17.06
CA PHE A 105 18.91 -7.21 -18.53
C PHE A 105 19.96 -8.13 -19.16
N GLY A 106 20.74 -8.83 -18.34
CA GLY A 106 21.90 -9.60 -18.76
C GLY A 106 21.94 -10.96 -18.08
N GLY A 107 23.14 -11.55 -18.03
CA GLY A 107 23.34 -12.94 -17.63
C GLY A 107 23.50 -13.15 -16.13
N LEU A 108 23.92 -14.37 -15.79
CA LEU A 108 24.13 -14.84 -14.43
C LEU A 108 25.62 -14.81 -14.06
N TYR A 109 25.93 -14.38 -12.85
CA TYR A 109 27.28 -14.30 -12.30
C TYR A 109 27.41 -15.18 -11.05
N ARG A 110 28.62 -15.62 -10.76
CA ARG A 110 28.97 -16.46 -9.61
C ARG A 110 30.24 -15.95 -8.94
N PHE A 111 30.28 -15.95 -7.62
CA PHE A 111 31.48 -15.62 -6.85
C PHE A 111 31.46 -16.28 -5.46
N THR A 112 32.64 -16.47 -4.88
CA THR A 112 32.77 -16.89 -3.48
C THR A 112 32.79 -15.65 -2.58
N PRO A 113 32.01 -15.62 -1.48
CA PRO A 113 32.06 -14.49 -0.55
C PRO A 113 33.48 -14.26 -0.02
N PRO A 114 33.99 -13.01 -0.01
CA PRO A 114 35.33 -12.73 0.48
C PRO A 114 35.36 -12.82 2.02
N PRO A 115 36.53 -13.06 2.65
CA PRO A 115 36.66 -12.97 4.10
C PRO A 115 36.17 -11.63 4.69
N ALA A 116 35.89 -11.61 6.00
CA ALA A 116 35.53 -10.39 6.72
C ALA A 116 36.57 -9.27 6.48
N GLY A 117 36.13 -8.04 6.21
CA GLY A 117 37.00 -6.89 5.89
C GLY A 117 37.61 -6.86 4.48
N GLN A 118 37.41 -7.89 3.65
CA GLN A 118 37.91 -7.91 2.27
C GLN A 118 36.82 -7.59 1.24
N VAL A 119 37.25 -7.05 0.10
CA VAL A 119 36.40 -6.73 -1.06
C VAL A 119 36.70 -7.68 -2.22
N LEU A 120 35.70 -7.90 -3.08
CA LEU A 120 35.87 -8.66 -4.31
C LEU A 120 36.56 -7.82 -5.39
N LYS A 121 37.43 -8.48 -6.15
CA LYS A 121 38.01 -7.97 -7.40
C LYS A 121 37.23 -8.52 -8.58
N ARG A 122 37.29 -7.78 -9.70
CA ARG A 122 36.53 -8.12 -10.92
C ARG A 122 36.86 -9.51 -11.47
N ASP A 123 38.11 -9.94 -11.39
CA ASP A 123 38.60 -11.25 -11.84
C ASP A 123 38.12 -12.41 -10.96
N GLN A 124 37.55 -12.12 -9.77
CA GLN A 124 36.92 -13.09 -8.89
C GLN A 124 35.42 -13.28 -9.18
N ILE A 125 34.86 -12.51 -10.11
CA ILE A 125 33.46 -12.63 -10.55
C ILE A 125 33.43 -13.44 -11.84
N GLU A 126 32.88 -14.64 -11.76
CA GLU A 126 32.68 -15.52 -12.91
C GLU A 126 31.35 -15.20 -13.59
N LYS A 127 31.36 -15.00 -14.91
CA LYS A 127 30.13 -14.97 -15.71
C LYS A 127 29.82 -16.39 -16.16
N LEU A 128 28.64 -16.89 -15.82
CA LEU A 128 28.25 -18.26 -16.16
C LEU A 128 27.89 -18.39 -17.64
N PRO A 129 28.19 -19.53 -18.29
CA PRO A 129 27.94 -19.76 -19.72
C PRO A 129 26.48 -20.14 -20.00
N THR A 130 25.53 -19.47 -19.35
CA THR A 130 24.10 -19.71 -19.53
C THR A 130 23.52 -18.79 -20.60
N ASP A 131 22.86 -19.34 -21.63
CA ASP A 131 22.06 -18.56 -22.58
C ASP A 131 20.71 -18.18 -21.96
N ILE A 132 20.76 -17.28 -20.99
CA ILE A 132 19.59 -16.78 -20.26
C ILE A 132 19.81 -15.33 -19.85
N ARG A 133 18.72 -14.61 -19.60
CA ARG A 133 18.74 -13.21 -19.16
C ARG A 133 17.54 -12.88 -18.28
N ALA A 134 17.59 -11.70 -17.64
CA ALA A 134 16.45 -11.12 -16.92
C ALA A 134 15.83 -12.05 -15.88
N ILE A 135 16.71 -12.73 -15.13
CA ILE A 135 16.34 -13.55 -13.99
C ILE A 135 16.00 -12.62 -12.84
N ASN A 136 14.73 -12.58 -12.46
CA ASN A 136 14.24 -11.77 -11.33
C ASN A 136 14.20 -12.55 -10.02
N GLY A 137 14.22 -13.88 -10.08
CA GLY A 137 14.16 -14.74 -8.91
C GLY A 137 14.85 -16.08 -9.13
N MET A 138 15.51 -16.58 -8.09
CA MET A 138 16.31 -17.79 -8.13
C MET A 138 16.04 -18.67 -6.92
N LEU A 139 15.94 -19.98 -7.15
CA LEU A 139 15.82 -20.99 -6.13
C LEU A 139 16.72 -22.18 -6.47
N TRP A 140 17.66 -22.50 -5.59
CA TRP A 140 18.35 -23.79 -5.67
C TRP A 140 17.51 -24.89 -5.02
N ALA A 141 17.00 -25.83 -5.81
CA ALA A 141 16.18 -26.94 -5.33
C ALA A 141 16.25 -28.13 -6.29
N PHE A 142 15.90 -29.33 -5.82
CA PHE A 142 15.82 -30.53 -6.67
C PHE A 142 17.09 -30.82 -7.50
N GLY A 143 18.26 -30.42 -6.99
CA GLY A 143 19.55 -30.59 -7.67
C GLY A 143 19.82 -29.63 -8.84
N ALA A 144 19.02 -28.57 -9.00
CA ALA A 144 19.17 -27.59 -10.08
C ALA A 144 18.83 -26.17 -9.60
N LEU A 145 19.13 -25.18 -10.44
CA LEU A 145 18.73 -23.79 -10.23
C LEU A 145 17.44 -23.52 -10.98
N TYR A 146 16.36 -23.23 -10.27
CA TYR A 146 15.08 -22.80 -10.84
C TYR A 146 15.01 -21.28 -10.86
N VAL A 147 14.58 -20.71 -11.97
CA VAL A 147 14.60 -19.26 -12.14
C VAL A 147 13.32 -18.71 -12.76
N GLY A 148 12.85 -17.60 -12.18
CA GLY A 148 11.77 -16.78 -12.73
C GLY A 148 12.34 -15.73 -13.68
N VAL A 149 11.98 -15.80 -14.96
CA VAL A 149 12.45 -14.89 -16.00
C VAL A 149 11.33 -13.95 -16.41
N ASN A 150 11.60 -12.64 -16.36
CA ASN A 150 10.73 -11.62 -16.92
C ASN A 150 11.55 -10.71 -17.83
N ASP A 151 11.60 -11.04 -19.11
CA ASP A 151 12.40 -10.29 -20.06
C ASP A 151 11.66 -9.03 -20.53
N TYR A 152 12.02 -7.91 -19.92
CA TYR A 152 11.54 -6.57 -20.21
C TYR A 152 11.69 -6.16 -21.68
N GLU A 153 12.62 -6.79 -22.42
CA GLU A 153 12.90 -6.50 -23.83
C GLU A 153 12.32 -7.56 -24.79
N ASN A 154 11.63 -8.58 -24.27
CA ASN A 154 11.07 -9.70 -25.04
C ASN A 154 12.07 -10.39 -25.98
N LYS A 155 13.35 -10.51 -25.58
CA LYS A 155 14.38 -11.21 -26.36
C LYS A 155 14.34 -12.72 -26.12
N ILE A 156 13.88 -13.15 -24.95
CA ILE A 156 13.51 -14.53 -24.65
C ILE A 156 12.10 -14.59 -24.04
N PRO A 157 11.42 -15.75 -24.07
CA PRO A 157 10.16 -15.92 -23.37
C PRO A 157 10.30 -15.62 -21.87
N SER A 158 9.31 -14.93 -21.29
CA SER A 158 9.19 -14.86 -19.83
C SER A 158 8.57 -16.16 -19.30
N GLY A 159 8.88 -16.54 -18.06
CA GLY A 159 8.36 -17.77 -17.47
C GLY A 159 9.29 -18.43 -16.44
N LEU A 160 9.05 -19.72 -16.18
CA LEU A 160 9.83 -20.56 -15.29
C LEU A 160 10.83 -21.39 -16.09
N TYR A 161 12.09 -21.33 -15.68
CA TYR A 161 13.19 -22.07 -16.28
C TYR A 161 13.90 -22.93 -15.23
N ARG A 162 14.58 -23.97 -15.71
CA ARG A 162 15.52 -24.79 -14.94
C ARG A 162 16.89 -24.69 -15.59
N ILE A 163 17.91 -24.44 -14.77
CA ILE A 163 19.31 -24.38 -15.16
C ILE A 163 20.05 -25.50 -14.42
N SER A 164 20.77 -26.32 -15.16
CA SER A 164 21.55 -27.45 -14.63
C SER A 164 22.94 -27.48 -15.27
N ASN A 165 23.80 -28.32 -14.71
CA ASN A 165 25.15 -28.57 -15.19
C ASN A 165 25.21 -29.82 -16.06
N SER A 166 26.02 -29.78 -17.12
CA SER A 166 26.44 -30.98 -17.84
C SER A 166 27.10 -32.00 -16.89
N PRO A 167 26.91 -33.32 -17.09
CA PRO A 167 27.51 -34.34 -16.24
C PRO A 167 29.03 -34.16 -16.08
N GLY A 168 29.51 -34.19 -14.82
CA GLY A 168 30.94 -34.02 -14.51
C GLY A 168 31.45 -32.57 -14.57
N SER A 169 30.60 -31.60 -14.92
CA SER A 169 30.91 -30.18 -14.89
C SER A 169 30.28 -29.52 -13.67
N ASP A 170 30.91 -28.47 -13.13
CA ASP A 170 30.32 -27.55 -12.16
C ASP A 170 29.86 -26.24 -12.83
N GLN A 171 29.82 -26.23 -14.16
CA GLN A 171 29.30 -25.12 -14.95
C GLN A 171 27.80 -25.29 -15.17
N LEU A 172 27.02 -24.30 -14.76
CA LEU A 172 25.63 -24.18 -15.15
C LEU A 172 25.58 -23.77 -16.63
N ASP A 173 25.18 -24.69 -17.50
CA ASP A 173 25.26 -24.55 -18.96
C ASP A 173 24.01 -25.05 -19.69
N LYS A 174 23.16 -25.85 -19.03
CA LYS A 174 21.92 -26.37 -19.61
C LYS A 174 20.71 -25.59 -19.13
N VAL A 175 20.13 -24.79 -20.01
CA VAL A 175 18.93 -23.96 -19.76
C VAL A 175 17.69 -24.62 -20.39
N GLU A 176 16.65 -24.85 -19.58
CA GLU A 176 15.41 -25.50 -19.99
C GLU A 176 14.21 -24.61 -19.63
N LEU A 177 13.39 -24.24 -20.61
CA LEU A 177 12.10 -23.58 -20.37
C LEU A 177 11.07 -24.62 -19.90
N LEU A 178 10.63 -24.53 -18.65
CA LEU A 178 9.60 -25.41 -18.10
C LEU A 178 8.20 -24.89 -18.41
N ARG A 179 7.99 -23.58 -18.27
CA ARG A 179 6.69 -22.95 -18.50
C ARG A 179 6.85 -21.52 -19.00
N SER A 180 6.30 -21.20 -20.16
CA SER A 180 6.22 -19.82 -20.64
C SER A 180 5.05 -19.06 -20.00
N MET A 181 5.20 -17.75 -19.88
CA MET A 181 4.19 -16.82 -19.39
C MET A 181 4.20 -15.55 -20.24
N GLU A 182 3.01 -15.03 -20.53
CA GLU A 182 2.89 -13.71 -21.15
C GLU A 182 2.96 -12.64 -20.05
N ALA A 183 4.09 -11.92 -19.99
CA ALA A 183 4.34 -10.87 -19.03
C ALA A 183 4.97 -9.65 -19.72
N ARG A 184 4.74 -8.46 -19.18
CA ARG A 184 5.36 -7.22 -19.68
C ARG A 184 5.69 -6.26 -18.54
N GLY A 185 6.78 -5.51 -18.73
CA GLY A 185 7.22 -4.48 -17.79
C GLY A 185 7.63 -5.03 -16.42
N ASP A 186 7.65 -4.18 -15.41
CA ASP A 186 8.12 -4.51 -14.05
C ASP A 186 7.13 -5.36 -13.22
N HIS A 187 5.98 -5.73 -13.79
CA HIS A 187 4.89 -6.41 -13.08
C HIS A 187 4.72 -7.86 -13.57
N GLY A 188 5.81 -8.52 -13.89
CA GLY A 188 5.81 -9.81 -14.58
C GLY A 188 6.09 -10.99 -13.67
N VAL A 189 6.97 -11.89 -14.12
CA VAL A 189 7.45 -13.05 -13.36
C VAL A 189 8.60 -12.62 -12.45
N HIS A 190 8.54 -12.96 -11.16
CA HIS A 190 9.55 -12.52 -10.19
C HIS A 190 10.23 -13.71 -9.51
N ALA A 191 9.77 -14.09 -8.32
CA ALA A 191 10.42 -15.08 -7.46
C ALA A 191 9.96 -16.53 -7.67
N VAL A 192 10.83 -17.45 -7.25
CA VAL A 192 10.54 -18.88 -7.11
C VAL A 192 10.86 -19.27 -5.67
N VAL A 193 9.92 -19.92 -4.98
CA VAL A 193 10.05 -20.26 -3.55
C VAL A 193 9.71 -21.72 -3.34
N LEU A 194 10.43 -22.46 -2.51
CA LEU A 194 10.11 -23.86 -2.25
C LEU A 194 8.77 -23.99 -1.50
N THR A 195 7.99 -25.04 -1.75
CA THR A 195 6.80 -25.34 -0.94
C THR A 195 7.18 -25.89 0.45
N PRO A 196 6.32 -25.77 1.47
CA PRO A 196 6.64 -26.23 2.84
C PRO A 196 6.96 -27.73 2.93
N ASP A 197 6.37 -28.55 2.07
CA ASP A 197 6.60 -29.99 2.01
C ASP A 197 7.86 -30.37 1.21
N GLY A 198 8.53 -29.39 0.59
CA GLY A 198 9.72 -29.59 -0.24
C GLY A 198 9.46 -30.36 -1.53
N LYS A 199 8.20 -30.50 -1.99
CA LYS A 199 7.84 -31.29 -3.17
C LYS A 199 7.55 -30.48 -4.43
N GLY A 200 7.37 -29.17 -4.29
CA GLY A 200 7.10 -28.26 -5.40
C GLY A 200 7.64 -26.86 -5.12
N MET A 201 7.19 -25.91 -5.91
CA MET A 201 7.58 -24.50 -5.80
C MET A 201 6.37 -23.59 -5.91
N TYR A 202 6.45 -22.42 -5.31
CA TYR A 202 5.62 -21.28 -5.65
C TYR A 202 6.32 -20.44 -6.72
N LEU A 203 5.57 -20.02 -7.74
CA LEU A 203 6.00 -19.03 -8.72
C LEU A 203 5.24 -17.74 -8.47
N ILE A 204 5.97 -16.66 -8.21
CA ILE A 204 5.44 -15.36 -7.80
C ILE A 204 5.33 -14.43 -9.02
N CYS A 205 4.12 -13.96 -9.31
CA CYS A 205 3.85 -13.14 -10.49
C CYS A 205 3.05 -11.87 -10.13
N GLY A 206 3.47 -10.73 -10.68
CA GLY A 206 2.71 -9.49 -10.64
C GLY A 206 1.49 -9.50 -11.58
N ASN A 207 0.68 -8.44 -11.51
CA ASN A 207 -0.54 -8.28 -12.30
C ASN A 207 -0.33 -7.96 -13.80
N GLY A 208 0.91 -7.79 -14.24
CA GLY A 208 1.30 -7.72 -15.65
C GLY A 208 1.59 -9.08 -16.27
N ALA A 209 1.73 -10.14 -15.46
CA ALA A 209 1.70 -11.51 -15.94
C ALA A 209 0.25 -11.95 -16.17
N LYS A 210 -0.08 -12.32 -17.41
CA LYS A 210 -1.44 -12.74 -17.73
C LYS A 210 -1.79 -14.05 -17.03
N LEU A 211 -3.02 -14.11 -16.52
CA LEU A 211 -3.61 -15.31 -15.96
C LEU A 211 -3.59 -16.43 -17.01
N THR A 212 -2.99 -17.57 -16.65
CA THR A 212 -3.13 -18.81 -17.41
C THR A 212 -4.43 -19.51 -17.01
N THR A 213 -4.96 -20.39 -17.88
CA THR A 213 -6.11 -21.24 -17.52
C THR A 213 -5.83 -21.96 -16.20
N PRO A 214 -6.62 -21.73 -15.14
CA PRO A 214 -6.42 -22.41 -13.86
C PRO A 214 -6.61 -23.92 -14.01
N ALA A 215 -5.74 -24.71 -13.39
CA ALA A 215 -5.97 -26.15 -13.24
C ALA A 215 -7.26 -26.39 -12.42
N ALA A 216 -7.99 -27.46 -12.72
CA ALA A 216 -9.19 -27.82 -11.94
C ALA A 216 -8.89 -28.08 -10.45
N SER A 217 -7.65 -28.46 -10.14
CA SER A 217 -7.13 -28.65 -8.79
C SER A 217 -6.69 -27.36 -8.09
N SER A 218 -6.83 -26.20 -8.74
CA SER A 218 -6.43 -24.91 -8.16
C SER A 218 -7.26 -24.60 -6.91
N PRO A 219 -6.63 -24.27 -5.76
CA PRO A 219 -7.39 -23.90 -4.58
C PRO A 219 -8.14 -22.58 -4.73
N VAL A 220 -7.68 -21.67 -5.60
CA VAL A 220 -8.46 -20.48 -5.98
C VAL A 220 -9.58 -20.89 -6.93
N PRO A 221 -10.87 -20.76 -6.55
CA PRO A 221 -11.97 -21.00 -7.47
C PRO A 221 -11.97 -19.93 -8.58
N ALA A 222 -12.22 -20.33 -9.82
CA ALA A 222 -12.23 -19.45 -11.00
C ALA A 222 -13.49 -18.57 -11.11
N ILE A 223 -13.87 -17.91 -10.00
CA ILE A 223 -15.08 -17.08 -9.85
C ILE A 223 -14.77 -15.59 -9.94
N TRP A 224 -14.03 -15.23 -11.00
CA TRP A 224 -13.52 -13.87 -11.23
C TRP A 224 -14.61 -12.81 -11.24
N GLY A 225 -14.29 -11.64 -10.71
CA GLY A 225 -15.22 -10.52 -10.69
C GLY A 225 -14.54 -9.21 -10.37
N GLU A 226 -14.92 -8.17 -11.10
CA GLU A 226 -14.67 -6.79 -10.69
C GLU A 226 -15.58 -6.48 -9.49
N ASP A 227 -16.87 -6.85 -9.62
CA ASP A 227 -17.93 -6.67 -8.62
C ASP A 227 -18.07 -5.22 -8.14
N HIS A 228 -18.04 -4.30 -9.10
CA HIS A 228 -18.38 -2.88 -8.90
C HIS A 228 -19.83 -2.65 -9.30
N LEU A 229 -20.63 -2.17 -8.37
CA LEU A 229 -22.04 -1.88 -8.64
C LEU A 229 -22.20 -0.66 -9.55
N LEU A 230 -21.36 0.36 -9.35
CA LEU A 230 -21.27 1.55 -10.19
C LEU A 230 -20.23 1.37 -11.31
N PRO A 231 -20.32 2.10 -12.44
CA PRO A 231 -19.41 1.95 -13.56
C PRO A 231 -17.93 2.02 -13.18
N ARG A 232 -17.09 1.17 -13.76
CA ARG A 232 -15.65 1.12 -13.48
C ARG A 232 -14.99 2.47 -13.77
N MET A 233 -14.10 2.89 -12.89
CA MET A 233 -13.26 4.07 -13.09
C MET A 233 -11.79 3.62 -13.16
N PRO A 234 -11.26 3.35 -14.36
CA PRO A 234 -9.90 2.85 -14.53
C PRO A 234 -8.87 3.92 -14.18
N ASP A 235 -7.58 3.53 -14.11
CA ASP A 235 -6.49 4.47 -13.83
C ASP A 235 -6.56 5.72 -14.71
N GLY A 236 -6.43 6.89 -14.07
CA GLY A 236 -6.54 8.20 -14.71
C GLY A 236 -5.57 8.44 -15.85
N ARG A 237 -4.44 7.72 -15.88
CA ARG A 237 -3.39 7.81 -16.88
C ARG A 237 -3.29 6.57 -17.79
N GLY A 238 -4.22 5.63 -17.63
CA GLY A 238 -4.36 4.44 -18.47
C GLY A 238 -3.46 3.26 -18.10
N PHE A 239 -2.75 3.30 -16.96
CA PHE A 239 -1.96 2.15 -16.50
C PHE A 239 -2.86 0.93 -16.31
N MET A 240 -2.58 -0.16 -17.03
CA MET A 240 -3.32 -1.44 -16.96
C MET A 240 -4.85 -1.31 -17.10
N ARG A 241 -5.32 -0.32 -17.86
CA ARG A 241 -6.75 0.03 -18.01
C ARG A 241 -7.65 -1.16 -18.35
N ASP A 242 -7.14 -2.07 -19.18
CA ASP A 242 -7.90 -3.20 -19.74
C ASP A 242 -7.65 -4.52 -18.99
N VAL A 243 -6.83 -4.50 -17.93
CA VAL A 243 -6.57 -5.69 -17.12
C VAL A 243 -7.70 -5.85 -16.11
N LEU A 244 -8.34 -7.02 -16.13
CA LEU A 244 -9.38 -7.42 -15.19
C LEU A 244 -8.79 -8.27 -14.05
N ALA A 245 -9.59 -8.47 -13.01
CA ALA A 245 -9.39 -9.46 -11.97
C ALA A 245 -9.00 -10.84 -12.54
N PRO A 246 -8.26 -11.65 -11.78
CA PRO A 246 -7.84 -11.38 -10.41
C PRO A 246 -6.59 -10.51 -10.30
N GLY A 247 -5.68 -10.56 -11.30
CA GLY A 247 -4.39 -9.84 -11.33
C GLY A 247 -3.46 -10.17 -10.16
N GLY A 248 -2.17 -10.39 -10.44
CA GLY A 248 -1.17 -10.76 -9.44
C GLY A 248 -1.44 -12.15 -8.87
N ILE A 249 -0.58 -13.10 -9.17
CA ILE A 249 -0.88 -14.52 -8.96
C ILE A 249 0.33 -15.21 -8.35
N ILE A 250 0.07 -16.06 -7.36
CA ILE A 250 1.02 -17.04 -6.87
C ILE A 250 0.56 -18.39 -7.39
N TYR A 251 1.40 -19.04 -8.19
CA TYR A 251 1.16 -20.40 -8.67
C TYR A 251 1.87 -21.41 -7.77
N ARG A 252 1.29 -22.60 -7.60
CA ARG A 252 1.99 -23.78 -7.07
C ARG A 252 2.34 -24.69 -8.24
N VAL A 253 3.60 -25.09 -8.33
CA VAL A 253 4.21 -25.69 -9.53
C VAL A 253 5.02 -26.93 -9.17
N SER A 254 4.88 -28.01 -9.94
CA SER A 254 5.73 -29.20 -9.80
C SER A 254 7.17 -28.93 -10.28
N PRO A 255 8.18 -29.70 -9.81
CA PRO A 255 9.56 -29.53 -10.26
C PRO A 255 9.78 -29.69 -11.77
N ASP A 256 8.90 -30.40 -12.47
CA ASP A 256 8.95 -30.52 -13.94
C ASP A 256 8.09 -29.46 -14.68
N GLY A 257 7.42 -28.57 -13.95
CA GLY A 257 6.60 -27.48 -14.50
C GLY A 257 5.25 -27.90 -15.09
N LYS A 258 4.83 -29.17 -14.91
CA LYS A 258 3.60 -29.71 -15.50
C LYS A 258 2.36 -29.44 -14.66
N ASP A 259 2.42 -29.68 -13.35
CA ASP A 259 1.35 -29.30 -12.44
C ASP A 259 1.47 -27.82 -12.16
N PHE A 260 0.40 -27.06 -12.40
CA PHE A 260 0.42 -25.59 -12.37
C PHE A 260 -0.92 -25.06 -11.87
N GLU A 261 -0.99 -24.83 -10.56
CA GLU A 261 -2.22 -24.49 -9.84
C GLU A 261 -2.20 -23.03 -9.42
N VAL A 262 -3.35 -22.35 -9.50
CA VAL A 262 -3.49 -20.99 -8.94
C VAL A 262 -3.66 -21.12 -7.43
N PHE A 263 -2.62 -20.81 -6.67
CA PHE A 263 -2.60 -20.95 -5.21
C PHE A 263 -3.24 -19.76 -4.49
N SER A 264 -2.95 -18.53 -4.96
CA SER A 264 -3.50 -17.28 -4.44
C SER A 264 -3.55 -16.22 -5.54
N SER A 265 -4.41 -15.21 -5.39
CA SER A 265 -4.56 -14.13 -6.36
C SER A 265 -4.85 -12.75 -5.74
N GLY A 266 -5.02 -11.71 -6.58
CA GLY A 266 -5.52 -10.42 -6.13
C GLY A 266 -4.45 -9.44 -5.67
N PHE A 267 -3.23 -9.58 -6.19
CA PHE A 267 -2.10 -8.71 -5.86
C PHE A 267 -1.86 -7.67 -6.96
N ARG A 268 -1.18 -6.57 -6.64
CA ARG A 268 -0.69 -5.65 -7.68
C ARG A 268 0.64 -6.16 -8.21
N ASN A 269 1.69 -6.04 -7.41
CA ASN A 269 3.03 -6.40 -7.82
C ASN A 269 3.79 -6.95 -6.63
N ILE A 270 3.73 -8.26 -6.47
CA ILE A 270 4.49 -9.02 -5.49
C ILE A 270 5.79 -9.47 -6.14
N PHE A 271 6.92 -9.00 -5.63
CA PHE A 271 8.22 -9.28 -6.23
C PHE A 271 8.88 -10.51 -5.63
N ASP A 272 8.57 -10.82 -4.36
CA ASP A 272 9.15 -11.97 -3.67
C ASP A 272 8.20 -12.53 -2.58
N ALA A 273 8.50 -13.72 -2.08
CA ALA A 273 7.79 -14.34 -0.97
C ALA A 273 8.72 -15.20 -0.10
N ALA A 274 8.35 -15.42 1.16
CA ALA A 274 9.13 -16.24 2.08
C ALA A 274 8.22 -17.09 2.99
N LEU A 275 8.70 -18.29 3.34
CA LEU A 275 8.03 -19.20 4.25
C LEU A 275 8.55 -19.04 5.68
N ASN A 276 7.64 -19.01 6.65
CA ASN A 276 8.03 -19.12 8.05
C ASN A 276 8.29 -20.57 8.49
N ARG A 277 8.68 -20.78 9.74
CA ARG A 277 9.00 -22.13 10.28
C ARG A 277 7.79 -23.06 10.37
N GLU A 278 6.59 -22.50 10.37
CA GLU A 278 5.33 -23.24 10.35
C GLU A 278 4.84 -23.58 8.93
N GLY A 279 5.57 -23.15 7.89
CA GLY A 279 5.18 -23.39 6.50
C GLY A 279 4.14 -22.40 5.97
N GLU A 280 3.93 -21.27 6.63
CA GLU A 280 3.05 -20.20 6.17
C GLU A 280 3.80 -19.26 5.22
N LEU A 281 3.13 -18.84 4.14
CA LEU A 281 3.71 -18.03 3.09
C LEU A 281 3.38 -16.55 3.29
N PHE A 282 4.39 -15.69 3.12
CA PHE A 282 4.24 -14.25 3.20
C PHE A 282 4.80 -13.58 1.96
N THR A 283 4.15 -12.51 1.49
CA THR A 283 4.61 -11.72 0.36
C THR A 283 4.40 -10.23 0.60
N TYR A 284 5.24 -9.40 -0.04
CA TYR A 284 5.19 -7.95 0.09
C TYR A 284 4.67 -7.34 -1.22
N ASP A 285 3.44 -6.81 -1.20
CA ASP A 285 2.72 -6.32 -2.37
C ASP A 285 2.89 -4.80 -2.54
N ALA A 286 3.11 -4.37 -3.78
CA ALA A 286 3.34 -2.96 -4.11
C ALA A 286 2.08 -2.10 -4.04
N ASP A 287 2.28 -0.82 -3.70
CA ASP A 287 1.23 0.19 -3.78
C ASP A 287 0.94 0.62 -5.22
N MET A 288 0.00 1.55 -5.42
CA MET A 288 -0.12 2.31 -6.66
C MET A 288 0.01 3.79 -6.32
N GLU A 289 1.23 4.31 -6.38
CA GLU A 289 1.56 5.66 -5.96
C GLU A 289 0.85 6.76 -6.77
N TYR A 290 0.32 6.42 -7.96
CA TYR A 290 -0.49 7.35 -8.75
C TYR A 290 -1.86 7.63 -8.13
N ASP A 291 -2.29 6.79 -7.20
CA ASP A 291 -3.56 6.92 -6.49
C ASP A 291 -3.43 7.61 -5.12
N PHE A 292 -2.24 8.10 -4.73
CA PHE A 292 -2.05 8.77 -3.43
C PHE A 292 -3.19 9.75 -3.11
N ASN A 293 -3.62 9.75 -1.85
CA ASN A 293 -4.69 10.58 -1.29
C ASN A 293 -6.06 10.39 -1.97
N THR A 294 -6.34 9.19 -2.48
CA THR A 294 -7.68 8.73 -2.88
C THR A 294 -8.17 7.65 -1.91
N SER A 295 -9.49 7.46 -1.79
CA SER A 295 -10.10 6.41 -0.95
C SER A 295 -9.73 4.98 -1.36
N TRP A 296 -9.36 4.77 -2.63
CA TRP A 296 -8.92 3.48 -3.16
C TRP A 296 -7.40 3.30 -3.18
N TYR A 297 -6.62 4.25 -2.65
CA TYR A 297 -5.19 4.01 -2.47
C TYR A 297 -4.96 2.82 -1.52
N ARG A 298 -4.02 1.96 -1.86
CA ARG A 298 -3.58 0.84 -1.03
C ARG A 298 -2.07 0.97 -0.89
N PRO A 299 -1.53 1.08 0.34
CA PRO A 299 -0.10 1.16 0.58
C PRO A 299 0.58 -0.17 0.24
N THR A 300 1.91 -0.17 0.26
CA THR A 300 2.66 -1.41 0.26
C THR A 300 2.31 -2.17 1.52
N ARG A 301 2.18 -3.48 1.40
CA ARG A 301 1.54 -4.28 2.45
C ARG A 301 2.09 -5.68 2.49
N LEU A 302 2.34 -6.15 3.70
CA LEU A 302 2.72 -7.54 3.94
C LEU A 302 1.45 -8.39 4.03
N ASN A 303 1.36 -9.42 3.19
CA ASN A 303 0.22 -10.31 3.13
C ASN A 303 0.60 -11.72 3.61
N HIS A 304 -0.26 -12.33 4.42
CA HIS A 304 -0.18 -13.74 4.79
C HIS A 304 -0.99 -14.55 3.77
N VAL A 305 -0.28 -15.24 2.88
CA VAL A 305 -0.83 -15.94 1.72
C VAL A 305 -1.28 -17.33 2.14
N VAL A 306 -2.58 -17.58 2.03
CA VAL A 306 -3.20 -18.84 2.43
C VAL A 306 -3.84 -19.53 1.22
N SER A 307 -4.17 -20.82 1.34
CA SER A 307 -4.75 -21.58 0.22
C SER A 307 -6.05 -20.92 -0.27
N GLY A 308 -6.09 -20.53 -1.55
CA GLY A 308 -7.28 -19.93 -2.16
C GLY A 308 -7.49 -18.46 -1.80
N SER A 309 -6.49 -17.75 -1.27
CA SER A 309 -6.63 -16.32 -0.91
C SER A 309 -6.77 -15.38 -2.10
N GLU A 310 -7.42 -14.24 -1.86
CA GLU A 310 -7.58 -13.12 -2.79
C GLU A 310 -7.34 -11.80 -2.03
N PHE A 311 -6.50 -10.91 -2.56
CA PHE A 311 -6.10 -9.66 -1.89
C PHE A 311 -6.67 -8.36 -2.49
N GLY A 312 -7.65 -8.48 -3.40
CA GLY A 312 -8.55 -7.40 -3.76
C GLY A 312 -8.05 -6.44 -4.83
N TRP A 313 -6.92 -6.71 -5.49
CA TRP A 313 -6.41 -5.85 -6.56
C TRP A 313 -7.39 -5.76 -7.73
N ARG A 314 -7.69 -4.54 -8.19
CA ARG A 314 -8.38 -4.26 -9.46
C ARG A 314 -7.79 -2.98 -10.05
N ASN A 315 -8.05 -2.71 -11.32
CA ASN A 315 -7.56 -1.48 -11.95
C ASN A 315 -8.23 -0.20 -11.40
N GLY A 316 -7.45 0.87 -11.27
CA GLY A 316 -7.94 2.21 -10.88
C GLY A 316 -8.68 2.21 -9.55
N ALA A 317 -9.85 2.85 -9.53
CA ALA A 317 -10.67 2.98 -8.33
C ALA A 317 -11.43 1.70 -7.93
N GLY A 318 -11.21 0.61 -8.67
CA GLY A 318 -11.88 -0.65 -8.45
C GLY A 318 -11.34 -1.51 -7.30
N LYS A 319 -10.22 -1.12 -6.69
CA LYS A 319 -9.55 -1.96 -5.68
C LYS A 319 -10.45 -2.20 -4.48
N ARG A 320 -10.55 -3.46 -4.06
CA ARG A 320 -11.36 -3.84 -2.90
C ARG A 320 -10.67 -3.38 -1.61
N PRO A 321 -11.37 -2.66 -0.72
CA PRO A 321 -10.86 -2.36 0.62
C PRO A 321 -10.59 -3.61 1.46
N GLY A 322 -9.69 -3.51 2.44
CA GLY A 322 -9.39 -4.63 3.36
C GLY A 322 -10.60 -5.07 4.20
N PHE A 323 -11.58 -4.19 4.41
CA PHE A 323 -12.81 -4.50 5.16
C PHE A 323 -13.86 -5.28 4.36
N TYR A 324 -13.68 -5.45 3.04
CA TYR A 324 -14.58 -6.25 2.20
C TYR A 324 -14.37 -7.74 2.47
N SER A 325 -15.41 -8.45 2.91
CA SER A 325 -15.31 -9.88 3.29
C SER A 325 -15.02 -10.83 2.11
N ASP A 326 -15.11 -10.35 0.87
CA ASP A 326 -14.79 -11.08 -0.35
C ASP A 326 -13.30 -11.04 -0.77
N ASN A 327 -12.42 -10.45 0.06
CA ASN A 327 -10.96 -10.60 0.01
C ASN A 327 -10.38 -10.77 1.44
N LEU A 328 -9.08 -11.00 1.57
CA LEU A 328 -8.35 -11.00 2.85
C LEU A 328 -7.63 -9.66 3.07
N PRO A 329 -7.43 -9.25 4.34
CA PRO A 329 -6.66 -8.06 4.68
C PRO A 329 -5.15 -8.37 4.68
N ALA A 330 -4.34 -7.30 4.66
CA ALA A 330 -2.91 -7.40 4.93
C ALA A 330 -2.66 -7.74 6.41
N VAL A 331 -1.49 -8.33 6.70
CA VAL A 331 -0.96 -8.47 8.07
C VAL A 331 -0.60 -7.10 8.64
N ILE A 332 0.08 -6.29 7.83
CA ILE A 332 0.45 -4.92 8.17
C ILE A 332 0.62 -4.11 6.88
N ASP A 333 0.08 -2.89 6.90
CA ASP A 333 0.38 -1.87 5.90
C ASP A 333 1.70 -1.17 6.27
N ILE A 334 2.61 -1.06 5.31
CA ILE A 334 3.95 -0.48 5.52
C ILE A 334 3.92 1.00 5.13
N GLY A 335 3.55 1.33 3.90
CA GLY A 335 3.49 2.73 3.49
C GLY A 335 3.72 2.90 1.98
N PRO A 336 4.24 4.05 1.55
CA PRO A 336 4.58 4.23 0.14
C PRO A 336 5.89 3.50 -0.10
N GLY A 337 6.02 2.83 -1.23
CA GLY A 337 7.20 2.01 -1.44
C GLY A 337 7.24 1.21 -2.72
N SER A 338 8.39 0.62 -2.99
CA SER A 338 8.58 -0.29 -4.11
C SER A 338 9.16 -1.60 -3.61
N PRO A 339 8.30 -2.58 -3.24
CA PRO A 339 8.73 -3.91 -2.78
C PRO A 339 9.66 -4.61 -3.76
N THR A 340 10.70 -5.23 -3.22
CA THR A 340 11.62 -6.11 -3.96
C THR A 340 11.77 -7.45 -3.22
N GLY A 341 12.94 -7.78 -2.67
CA GLY A 341 13.18 -9.04 -1.99
C GLY A 341 12.46 -9.21 -0.65
N THR A 342 12.25 -10.47 -0.26
CA THR A 342 11.78 -10.87 1.07
C THR A 342 12.53 -12.11 1.55
N THR A 343 13.04 -12.10 2.78
CA THR A 343 13.75 -13.27 3.31
C THR A 343 13.64 -13.35 4.83
N PHE A 344 13.60 -14.56 5.39
CA PHE A 344 13.71 -14.73 6.84
C PHE A 344 15.18 -14.76 7.28
N GLY A 345 15.47 -14.26 8.48
CA GLY A 345 16.81 -14.32 9.08
C GLY A 345 17.31 -15.72 9.50
N TYR A 346 16.68 -16.80 9.02
CA TYR A 346 17.01 -18.15 9.45
C TYR A 346 18.45 -18.51 9.11
N GLY A 347 19.17 -19.07 10.08
CA GLY A 347 20.58 -19.42 9.93
C GLY A 347 21.54 -18.25 10.14
N ALA A 348 21.05 -17.02 10.29
CA ALA A 348 21.92 -15.87 10.49
C ALA A 348 22.58 -15.92 11.88
N LYS A 349 23.84 -15.49 11.96
CA LYS A 349 24.53 -15.23 13.23
C LYS A 349 24.10 -13.88 13.81
N PHE A 350 22.79 -13.68 13.92
CA PHE A 350 22.16 -12.51 14.50
C PHE A 350 21.48 -12.89 15.82
N PRO A 351 21.11 -11.92 16.67
CA PRO A 351 20.27 -12.19 17.84
C PRO A 351 18.96 -12.89 17.45
N ALA A 352 18.42 -13.70 18.37
CA ALA A 352 17.27 -14.57 18.13
C ALA A 352 16.06 -13.85 17.49
N ARG A 353 15.79 -12.60 17.88
CA ARG A 353 14.72 -11.77 17.30
C ARG A 353 14.89 -11.53 15.80
N TYR A 354 16.11 -11.30 15.34
CA TYR A 354 16.40 -11.05 13.92
C TYR A 354 16.55 -12.34 13.13
N GLN A 355 16.92 -13.46 13.78
CA GLN A 355 16.85 -14.78 13.14
C GLN A 355 15.42 -15.17 12.77
N ASN A 356 14.43 -14.75 13.57
CA ASN A 356 13.01 -15.06 13.32
C ASN A 356 12.26 -13.94 12.58
N ALA A 357 12.91 -12.80 12.31
CA ALA A 357 12.30 -11.69 11.60
C ALA A 357 12.17 -12.01 10.10
N LEU A 358 11.08 -11.55 9.50
CA LEU A 358 10.92 -11.44 8.06
C LEU A 358 11.50 -10.11 7.60
N PHE A 359 12.56 -10.15 6.81
CA PHE A 359 13.11 -8.97 6.18
C PHE A 359 12.38 -8.66 4.89
N ILE A 360 11.91 -7.42 4.73
CA ILE A 360 11.27 -6.93 3.50
C ILE A 360 12.01 -5.70 2.97
N LEU A 361 12.25 -5.67 1.67
CA LEU A 361 13.08 -4.67 1.01
C LEU A 361 12.22 -3.63 0.25
N ASP A 362 12.64 -2.36 0.32
CA ASP A 362 12.08 -1.25 -0.43
C ASP A 362 13.14 -0.57 -1.29
N TRP A 363 12.89 -0.56 -2.59
CA TRP A 363 13.78 0.02 -3.59
C TRP A 363 13.71 1.56 -3.66
N SER A 364 12.51 2.14 -3.54
CA SER A 364 12.30 3.58 -3.76
C SER A 364 12.83 4.41 -2.60
N TRP A 365 12.59 3.95 -1.37
CA TRP A 365 12.98 4.65 -0.15
C TRP A 365 14.26 4.13 0.47
N GLY A 366 14.80 3.04 -0.07
CA GLY A 366 16.04 2.43 0.38
C GLY A 366 16.00 1.95 1.81
N LYS A 367 14.95 1.19 2.14
CA LYS A 367 14.69 0.68 3.49
C LYS A 367 14.61 -0.84 3.47
N LEU A 368 15.25 -1.43 4.46
CA LEU A 368 15.12 -2.83 4.84
C LEU A 368 14.40 -2.86 6.18
N HIS A 369 13.20 -3.44 6.21
CA HIS A 369 12.46 -3.60 7.46
C HIS A 369 12.64 -5.01 8.01
N ALA A 370 12.89 -5.14 9.31
CA ALA A 370 12.71 -6.39 10.04
C ALA A 370 11.27 -6.42 10.57
N VAL A 371 10.47 -7.37 10.08
CA VAL A 371 9.08 -7.57 10.50
C VAL A 371 9.01 -8.73 11.47
N HIS A 372 8.55 -8.45 12.68
CA HIS A 372 8.38 -9.42 13.76
C HIS A 372 6.94 -9.92 13.74
N LEU A 373 6.76 -11.20 13.43
CA LEU A 373 5.46 -11.86 13.30
C LEU A 373 5.05 -12.49 14.63
N GLU A 374 3.78 -12.29 15.02
CA GLU A 374 3.17 -12.94 16.18
C GLU A 374 1.90 -13.68 15.73
N PRO A 375 1.71 -14.96 16.12
CA PRO A 375 0.45 -15.66 15.85
C PRO A 375 -0.76 -14.91 16.42
N ASP A 376 -1.81 -14.80 15.61
CA ASP A 376 -3.11 -14.21 15.98
C ASP A 376 -4.25 -15.03 15.36
N GLY A 377 -4.88 -15.88 16.18
CA GLY A 377 -5.83 -16.87 15.69
C GLY A 377 -5.20 -17.84 14.68
N SER A 378 -5.77 -17.91 13.49
CA SER A 378 -5.31 -18.72 12.34
C SER A 378 -4.38 -17.96 11.39
N THR A 379 -4.07 -16.71 11.71
CA THR A 379 -3.20 -15.80 10.95
C THR A 379 -2.13 -15.17 11.87
N TYR A 380 -1.58 -14.03 11.48
CA TYR A 380 -0.55 -13.30 12.21
C TYR A 380 -0.91 -11.82 12.30
N LYS A 381 -0.45 -11.20 13.38
CA LYS A 381 -0.22 -9.76 13.47
C LYS A 381 1.28 -9.50 13.41
N ALA A 382 1.68 -8.26 13.15
CA ALA A 382 3.09 -7.93 13.01
C ALA A 382 3.45 -6.56 13.59
N VAL A 383 4.72 -6.45 13.99
CA VAL A 383 5.36 -5.17 14.28
C VAL A 383 6.55 -5.03 13.34
N ARG A 384 6.64 -3.89 12.66
CA ARG A 384 7.79 -3.57 11.82
C ARG A 384 8.84 -2.78 12.59
N GLU A 385 10.08 -3.03 12.26
CA GLU A 385 11.25 -2.30 12.71
C GLU A 385 12.05 -1.89 11.47
N GLU A 386 12.56 -0.66 11.44
CA GLU A 386 13.57 -0.31 10.45
C GLU A 386 14.90 -0.96 10.83
N PHE A 387 15.42 -1.80 9.95
CA PHE A 387 16.66 -2.53 10.21
C PHE A 387 17.85 -1.91 9.49
N LEU A 388 17.66 -1.41 8.26
CA LEU A 388 18.70 -0.70 7.52
C LEU A 388 18.04 0.35 6.62
N SER A 389 18.66 1.53 6.52
CA SER A 389 18.21 2.59 5.63
C SER A 389 19.37 3.32 4.95
N GLY A 390 19.09 3.89 3.77
CA GLY A 390 20.02 4.76 3.06
C GLY A 390 19.35 5.50 1.91
N ALA A 391 19.84 6.70 1.59
CA ALA A 391 19.26 7.56 0.56
C ALA A 391 20.35 8.05 -0.42
N PRO A 392 20.35 7.62 -1.70
CA PRO A 392 19.58 6.48 -2.23
C PRO A 392 20.18 5.13 -1.82
N LEU A 393 19.34 4.11 -1.64
CA LEU A 393 19.77 2.72 -1.45
C LEU A 393 18.79 1.76 -2.15
N PRO A 394 18.83 1.63 -3.49
CA PRO A 394 17.85 0.87 -4.26
C PRO A 394 17.97 -0.65 -4.03
N LEU A 395 17.52 -1.13 -2.88
CA LEU A 395 17.58 -2.51 -2.43
C LEU A 395 16.83 -3.43 -3.40
N THR A 396 17.50 -4.48 -3.86
CA THR A 396 16.93 -5.44 -4.81
C THR A 396 16.73 -6.82 -4.21
N ASP A 397 17.70 -7.35 -3.47
CA ASP A 397 17.56 -8.67 -2.84
C ASP A 397 18.43 -8.87 -1.60
N ALA A 398 18.13 -9.91 -0.82
CA ALA A 398 18.82 -10.29 0.40
C ALA A 398 18.87 -11.81 0.59
N VAL A 399 20.04 -12.36 0.95
CA VAL A 399 20.20 -13.77 1.32
C VAL A 399 20.98 -13.93 2.61
N ILE A 400 20.60 -14.91 3.43
CA ILE A 400 21.42 -15.35 4.57
C ILE A 400 22.36 -16.44 4.09
N HIS A 401 23.66 -16.21 4.22
CA HIS A 401 24.65 -17.17 3.77
C HIS A 401 24.91 -18.24 4.84
N PRO A 402 24.75 -19.55 4.53
CA PRO A 402 24.77 -20.63 5.52
C PRO A 402 26.16 -20.90 6.10
N GLY A 403 27.24 -20.52 5.41
CA GLY A 403 28.61 -20.78 5.86
C GLY A 403 29.09 -19.84 6.96
N ASP A 404 28.90 -18.53 6.77
CA ASP A 404 29.34 -17.49 7.71
C ASP A 404 28.19 -16.97 8.59
N GLY A 405 26.94 -17.17 8.20
CA GLY A 405 25.73 -16.67 8.87
C GLY A 405 25.52 -15.17 8.68
N ALA A 406 26.18 -14.54 7.71
CA ALA A 406 25.98 -13.13 7.40
C ALA A 406 24.81 -12.94 6.42
N MET A 407 24.21 -11.76 6.45
CA MET A 407 23.26 -11.34 5.42
C MET A 407 24.03 -10.65 4.28
N TYR A 408 23.77 -11.05 3.04
CA TYR A 408 24.28 -10.39 1.85
C TYR A 408 23.13 -9.66 1.16
N LEU A 409 23.33 -8.38 0.86
CA LEU A 409 22.33 -7.49 0.25
C LEU A 409 22.82 -7.01 -1.12
N SER A 410 21.92 -6.96 -2.09
CA SER A 410 22.16 -6.29 -3.38
C SER A 410 21.38 -4.97 -3.47
N ILE A 411 21.97 -4.02 -4.19
CA ILE A 411 21.26 -2.86 -4.73
C ILE A 411 21.39 -2.88 -6.26
N GLY A 412 20.43 -2.30 -6.97
CA GLY A 412 20.47 -2.24 -8.44
C GLY A 412 19.11 -2.03 -9.09
N GLY A 413 18.93 -2.65 -10.26
CA GLY A 413 17.73 -2.54 -11.08
C GLY A 413 17.65 -1.21 -11.86
N ARG A 414 16.80 -1.17 -12.89
CA ARG A 414 16.52 -0.01 -13.76
C ARG A 414 17.78 0.68 -14.28
N ARG A 415 18.83 -0.09 -14.56
CA ARG A 415 20.13 0.39 -15.05
C ARG A 415 20.81 1.41 -14.10
N VAL A 416 20.44 1.44 -12.81
CA VAL A 416 21.05 2.31 -11.81
C VAL A 416 22.30 1.66 -11.20
N GLN A 417 22.96 2.36 -10.27
CA GLN A 417 24.12 1.85 -9.54
C GLN A 417 23.83 0.50 -8.90
N SER A 418 24.80 -0.39 -8.95
CA SER A 418 24.68 -1.75 -8.43
C SER A 418 25.85 -2.09 -7.51
N GLY A 419 25.58 -2.88 -6.47
CA GLY A 419 26.58 -3.22 -5.47
C GLY A 419 26.10 -4.31 -4.53
N ILE A 420 27.05 -5.02 -3.93
CA ILE A 420 26.78 -6.04 -2.91
C ILE A 420 27.36 -5.58 -1.57
N TYR A 421 26.59 -5.79 -0.51
CA TYR A 421 26.95 -5.49 0.86
C TYR A 421 26.86 -6.76 1.72
N ARG A 422 27.67 -6.81 2.76
CA ARG A 422 27.59 -7.79 3.84
C ARG A 422 27.14 -7.11 5.12
N VAL A 423 26.20 -7.71 5.83
CA VAL A 423 25.70 -7.26 7.14
C VAL A 423 26.01 -8.32 8.18
N THR A 424 26.64 -7.89 9.27
CA THR A 424 27.08 -8.75 10.39
C THR A 424 26.67 -8.15 11.72
N TYR A 425 26.38 -9.00 12.71
CA TYR A 425 26.17 -8.56 14.08
C TYR A 425 27.52 -8.48 14.82
N THR A 426 27.75 -7.37 15.51
CA THR A 426 28.98 -7.07 16.27
C THR A 426 28.72 -6.83 17.76
N GLY A 427 27.49 -6.99 18.21
CA GLY A 427 27.11 -6.80 19.61
C GLY A 427 27.40 -8.01 20.48
N THR A 428 26.82 -8.00 21.68
CA THR A 428 27.11 -9.01 22.73
C THR A 428 25.98 -10.01 22.95
N GLU A 429 24.81 -9.81 22.34
CA GLU A 429 23.71 -10.77 22.44
C GLU A 429 24.07 -12.11 21.77
N SER A 430 23.45 -13.19 22.27
CA SER A 430 23.68 -14.52 21.73
C SER A 430 23.23 -14.63 20.27
N THR A 431 24.13 -15.09 19.42
CA THR A 431 23.89 -15.42 18.01
C THR A 431 23.74 -16.92 17.76
N ALA A 432 23.61 -17.72 18.83
CA ALA A 432 23.33 -19.14 18.71
C ALA A 432 22.07 -19.39 17.87
N LEU A 433 22.12 -20.40 17.01
CA LEU A 433 21.01 -20.71 16.12
C LEU A 433 19.75 -21.01 16.92
N VAL A 434 18.67 -20.30 16.60
CA VAL A 434 17.37 -20.55 17.21
C VAL A 434 16.83 -21.87 16.68
N ALA A 435 16.51 -22.80 17.58
CA ALA A 435 15.88 -24.07 17.23
C ALA A 435 14.48 -23.85 16.64
N ALA A 436 14.13 -24.58 15.59
CA ALA A 436 12.77 -24.55 15.04
C ALA A 436 11.82 -25.20 16.03
N LYS A 437 10.99 -24.39 16.69
CA LYS A 437 9.89 -24.86 17.53
C LYS A 437 8.60 -24.47 16.83
N PRO A 438 7.88 -25.41 16.21
CA PRO A 438 6.57 -25.13 15.65
C PRO A 438 5.68 -24.56 16.75
N THR A 439 5.10 -23.40 16.52
CA THR A 439 3.97 -22.95 17.33
C THR A 439 2.77 -23.85 17.02
N THR A 440 1.91 -24.14 17.99
CA THR A 440 0.62 -24.79 17.73
C THR A 440 -0.48 -23.73 17.86
N SER A 441 -1.43 -23.75 16.93
CA SER A 441 -2.61 -22.89 16.99
C SER A 441 -3.82 -23.71 16.55
N PRO A 442 -4.76 -24.02 17.46
CA PRO A 442 -5.97 -24.76 17.11
C PRO A 442 -6.76 -24.12 15.97
N ALA A 443 -6.74 -22.79 15.88
CA ALA A 443 -7.40 -22.06 14.79
C ALA A 443 -6.66 -22.23 13.46
N ARG A 444 -5.33 -22.23 13.45
CA ARG A 444 -4.52 -22.52 12.25
C ARG A 444 -4.67 -23.97 11.81
N ASP A 445 -4.65 -24.92 12.76
CA ASP A 445 -4.86 -26.33 12.46
C ASP A 445 -6.27 -26.57 11.88
N LEU A 446 -7.29 -25.87 12.40
CA LEU A 446 -8.63 -25.85 11.81
C LEU A 446 -8.62 -25.28 10.39
N ARG A 447 -7.95 -24.14 10.16
CA ARG A 447 -7.81 -23.55 8.83
C ARG A 447 -7.17 -24.54 7.85
N HIS A 448 -6.04 -25.17 8.20
CA HIS A 448 -5.39 -26.17 7.34
C HIS A 448 -6.29 -27.35 7.00
N ARG A 449 -7.09 -27.84 7.97
CA ARG A 449 -8.07 -28.91 7.71
C ARG A 449 -9.14 -28.48 6.70
N LEU A 450 -9.56 -27.22 6.72
CA LEU A 450 -10.50 -26.66 5.74
C LEU A 450 -9.83 -26.46 4.37
N GLU A 451 -8.61 -25.96 4.36
CA GLU A 451 -7.82 -25.73 3.14
C GLU A 451 -7.49 -27.03 2.39
N ALA A 452 -7.39 -28.15 3.09
CA ALA A 452 -7.23 -29.47 2.50
C ALA A 452 -8.44 -29.92 1.65
N LEU A 453 -9.56 -29.20 1.73
CA LEU A 453 -10.76 -29.41 0.91
C LEU A 453 -10.77 -28.54 -0.36
N HIS A 454 -9.85 -27.59 -0.50
CA HIS A 454 -9.80 -26.69 -1.65
C HIS A 454 -9.35 -27.42 -2.93
N GLY A 455 -9.79 -26.94 -4.09
CA GLY A 455 -9.39 -27.46 -5.40
C GLY A 455 -10.06 -28.78 -5.79
N LYS A 456 -11.08 -29.22 -5.05
CA LYS A 456 -11.84 -30.45 -5.35
C LYS A 456 -13.27 -30.33 -4.85
N ALA A 457 -14.21 -30.94 -5.56
CA ALA A 457 -15.58 -31.11 -5.09
C ALA A 457 -15.66 -32.26 -4.07
N ASP A 458 -15.02 -32.07 -2.90
CA ASP A 458 -14.96 -33.09 -1.85
C ASP A 458 -16.36 -33.37 -1.28
N PRO A 459 -16.85 -34.63 -1.28
CA PRO A 459 -18.17 -34.96 -0.73
C PRO A 459 -18.35 -34.59 0.74
N GLN A 460 -17.26 -34.47 1.52
CA GLN A 460 -17.30 -34.10 2.92
C GLN A 460 -17.26 -32.58 3.14
N ALA A 461 -17.01 -31.77 2.10
CA ALA A 461 -16.79 -30.34 2.25
C ALA A 461 -17.96 -29.63 2.93
N LEU A 462 -19.21 -29.92 2.55
CA LEU A 462 -20.40 -29.33 3.16
C LEU A 462 -20.59 -29.73 4.63
N ALA A 463 -20.18 -30.95 5.01
CA ALA A 463 -20.31 -31.42 6.39
C ALA A 463 -19.24 -30.80 7.29
N VAL A 464 -18.00 -30.73 6.78
CA VAL A 464 -16.83 -30.26 7.54
C VAL A 464 -16.76 -28.74 7.60
N ALA A 465 -17.00 -28.03 6.49
CA ALA A 465 -16.76 -26.59 6.40
C ALA A 465 -17.93 -25.75 6.91
N TRP A 466 -19.18 -26.17 6.69
CA TRP A 466 -20.36 -25.37 7.02
C TRP A 466 -20.45 -24.91 8.49
N PRO A 467 -20.11 -25.74 9.50
CA PRO A 467 -20.10 -25.31 10.90
C PRO A 467 -19.17 -24.13 11.19
N HIS A 468 -18.19 -23.86 10.32
CA HIS A 468 -17.15 -22.86 10.51
C HIS A 468 -17.41 -21.56 9.74
N LEU A 469 -18.50 -21.46 8.97
CA LEU A 469 -18.92 -20.22 8.30
C LEU A 469 -19.23 -19.09 9.29
N GLY A 470 -19.68 -19.42 10.50
CA GLY A 470 -19.97 -18.44 11.56
C GLY A 470 -18.77 -18.09 12.46
N HIS A 471 -17.57 -18.61 12.17
CA HIS A 471 -16.43 -18.50 13.08
C HIS A 471 -15.97 -17.05 13.31
N ALA A 472 -15.42 -16.72 14.48
CA ALA A 472 -14.96 -15.35 14.79
C ALA A 472 -13.74 -14.93 13.97
N ASP A 473 -12.82 -15.87 13.72
CA ASP A 473 -11.65 -15.69 12.86
C ASP A 473 -12.04 -15.66 11.36
N ARG A 474 -11.65 -14.59 10.67
CA ARG A 474 -11.93 -14.35 9.24
C ARG A 474 -11.22 -15.32 8.31
N PHE A 475 -10.00 -15.75 8.62
CA PHE A 475 -9.25 -16.69 7.78
C PHE A 475 -9.84 -18.11 7.88
N VAL A 476 -10.39 -18.48 9.05
CA VAL A 476 -11.18 -19.72 9.18
C VAL A 476 -12.47 -19.65 8.36
N ARG A 477 -13.21 -18.53 8.43
CA ARG A 477 -14.42 -18.34 7.60
C ARG A 477 -14.09 -18.38 6.11
N TRP A 478 -12.98 -17.76 5.70
CA TRP A 478 -12.49 -17.78 4.33
C TRP A 478 -12.26 -19.21 3.84
N ALA A 479 -11.47 -19.99 4.56
CA ALA A 479 -11.19 -21.38 4.19
C ALA A 479 -12.47 -22.23 4.15
N ALA A 480 -13.38 -22.05 5.12
CA ALA A 480 -14.66 -22.74 5.11
C ALA A 480 -15.51 -22.39 3.88
N ARG A 481 -15.62 -21.10 3.54
CA ARG A 481 -16.38 -20.64 2.38
C ARG A 481 -15.74 -21.12 1.08
N THR A 482 -14.42 -21.01 0.93
CA THR A 482 -13.70 -21.49 -0.26
C THR A 482 -13.89 -22.99 -0.48
N ALA A 483 -13.84 -23.81 0.58
CA ALA A 483 -14.15 -25.24 0.47
C ALA A 483 -15.57 -25.51 -0.07
N ILE A 484 -16.56 -24.72 0.35
CA ILE A 484 -17.95 -24.85 -0.13
C ILE A 484 -18.11 -24.31 -1.55
N GLU A 485 -17.37 -23.27 -1.93
CA GLU A 485 -17.38 -22.70 -3.29
C GLU A 485 -16.84 -23.66 -4.36
N HIS A 486 -16.07 -24.69 -3.96
CA HIS A 486 -15.66 -25.81 -4.83
C HIS A 486 -16.74 -26.91 -4.99
N VAL A 487 -17.83 -26.86 -4.21
CA VAL A 487 -18.96 -27.78 -4.32
C VAL A 487 -20.04 -27.16 -5.21
N PRO A 488 -20.64 -27.90 -6.17
CA PRO A 488 -21.73 -27.40 -7.00
C PRO A 488 -22.85 -26.73 -6.18
N SER A 489 -23.13 -25.46 -6.48
CA SER A 489 -24.04 -24.61 -5.68
C SER A 489 -25.45 -25.17 -5.54
N ALA A 490 -25.93 -25.93 -6.52
CA ALA A 490 -27.23 -26.62 -6.46
C ALA A 490 -27.38 -27.54 -5.24
N GLN A 491 -26.28 -28.05 -4.66
CA GLN A 491 -26.32 -28.94 -3.50
C GLN A 491 -26.51 -28.20 -2.17
N TRP A 492 -26.27 -26.89 -2.13
CA TRP A 492 -26.22 -26.14 -0.87
C TRP A 492 -26.91 -24.78 -0.92
N ALA A 493 -27.40 -24.33 -2.08
CA ALA A 493 -28.11 -23.06 -2.23
C ALA A 493 -29.30 -22.91 -1.27
N ASP A 494 -30.16 -23.93 -1.16
CA ASP A 494 -31.31 -23.89 -0.26
C ASP A 494 -30.89 -23.79 1.21
N ARG A 495 -29.79 -24.46 1.59
CA ARG A 495 -29.20 -24.37 2.93
C ARG A 495 -28.68 -22.95 3.21
N ALA A 496 -28.00 -22.32 2.26
CA ALA A 496 -27.53 -20.94 2.40
C ALA A 496 -28.69 -19.94 2.56
N LEU A 497 -29.75 -20.10 1.77
CA LEU A 497 -30.93 -19.23 1.80
C LEU A 497 -31.69 -19.32 3.13
N THR A 498 -31.68 -20.49 3.76
CA THR A 498 -32.46 -20.81 4.97
C THR A 498 -31.66 -20.89 6.27
N GLU A 499 -30.33 -20.71 6.21
CA GLU A 499 -29.42 -20.74 7.37
C GLU A 499 -29.90 -19.80 8.50
N LYS A 500 -29.85 -20.29 9.73
CA LYS A 500 -30.40 -19.63 10.92
C LYS A 500 -29.34 -18.90 11.72
N ASN A 501 -28.09 -19.36 11.71
CA ASN A 501 -27.00 -18.63 12.34
C ASN A 501 -26.71 -17.35 11.53
N PRO A 502 -26.85 -16.14 12.11
CA PRO A 502 -26.73 -14.90 11.35
C PRO A 502 -25.36 -14.73 10.68
N SER A 503 -24.27 -15.07 11.37
CA SER A 503 -22.92 -14.96 10.83
C SER A 503 -22.66 -15.98 9.71
N ALA A 504 -23.04 -17.25 9.91
CA ALA A 504 -22.89 -18.28 8.90
C ALA A 504 -23.74 -18.01 7.65
N ARG A 505 -24.95 -17.47 7.84
CA ARG A 505 -25.84 -17.07 6.75
C ARG A 505 -25.20 -16.03 5.85
N MET A 506 -24.52 -15.02 6.41
CA MET A 506 -23.88 -13.98 5.60
C MET A 506 -22.74 -14.54 4.74
N GLU A 507 -21.85 -15.38 5.29
CA GLU A 507 -20.79 -16.02 4.51
C GLU A 507 -21.34 -17.00 3.46
N ALA A 508 -22.39 -17.77 3.80
CA ALA A 508 -23.03 -18.69 2.87
C ALA A 508 -23.69 -17.94 1.70
N LEU A 509 -24.38 -16.83 1.97
CA LEU A 509 -24.99 -15.99 0.92
C LEU A 509 -23.93 -15.29 0.07
N LEU A 510 -22.83 -14.83 0.66
CA LEU A 510 -21.71 -14.28 -0.08
C LEU A 510 -21.11 -15.31 -1.05
N GLY A 511 -20.84 -16.52 -0.56
CA GLY A 511 -20.39 -17.62 -1.40
C GLY A 511 -21.38 -17.91 -2.51
N LEU A 512 -22.68 -18.00 -2.20
CA LEU A 512 -23.73 -18.31 -3.17
C LEU A 512 -23.84 -17.24 -4.26
N ALA A 513 -23.74 -15.96 -3.90
CA ALA A 513 -23.76 -14.87 -4.87
C ALA A 513 -22.55 -14.91 -5.81
N ARG A 514 -21.38 -15.32 -5.31
CA ARG A 514 -20.15 -15.44 -6.10
C ARG A 514 -20.17 -16.64 -7.04
N VAL A 515 -20.60 -17.82 -6.58
CA VAL A 515 -20.61 -19.02 -7.46
C VAL A 515 -21.85 -19.12 -8.35
N GLY A 516 -22.96 -18.50 -7.93
CA GLY A 516 -24.23 -18.55 -8.64
C GLY A 516 -24.37 -17.54 -9.77
N GLY A 517 -23.49 -16.53 -9.83
CA GLY A 517 -23.50 -15.47 -10.83
C GLY A 517 -22.11 -15.15 -11.36
N ILE A 518 -22.06 -14.67 -12.60
CA ILE A 518 -20.81 -14.25 -13.27
C ILE A 518 -20.82 -12.74 -13.40
N SER A 519 -19.75 -12.09 -12.94
CA SER A 519 -19.57 -10.65 -13.07
C SER A 519 -19.61 -10.25 -14.56
N PRO A 520 -20.43 -9.27 -14.98
CA PRO A 520 -20.58 -8.89 -16.37
C PRO A 520 -19.29 -8.74 -17.18
N PRO A 521 -18.20 -8.09 -16.69
CA PRO A 521 -16.94 -8.00 -17.43
C PRO A 521 -16.23 -9.33 -17.70
N HIS A 522 -16.59 -10.40 -16.97
CA HIS A 522 -16.03 -11.73 -17.11
C HIS A 522 -16.94 -12.71 -17.88
N ARG A 523 -18.12 -12.26 -18.32
CA ARG A 523 -19.00 -13.10 -19.14
C ARG A 523 -18.42 -13.22 -20.54
N THR A 524 -18.35 -14.45 -21.03
CA THR A 524 -17.98 -14.80 -22.39
C THR A 524 -19.21 -15.26 -23.15
N LYS A 525 -19.09 -15.47 -24.47
CA LYS A 525 -20.13 -16.09 -25.29
C LYS A 525 -20.56 -17.49 -24.80
N ASP A 526 -19.68 -18.17 -24.05
CA ASP A 526 -19.89 -19.53 -23.53
C ASP A 526 -20.42 -19.52 -22.09
N SER A 527 -20.63 -18.33 -21.50
CA SER A 527 -21.19 -18.21 -20.15
C SER A 527 -22.67 -18.62 -20.11
N PRO A 528 -23.13 -19.29 -19.04
CA PRO A 528 -24.53 -19.61 -18.87
C PRO A 528 -25.41 -18.36 -18.79
N PRO A 529 -26.71 -18.45 -19.12
CA PRO A 529 -27.66 -17.37 -18.90
C PRO A 529 -27.67 -16.90 -17.44
N VAL A 530 -27.89 -15.60 -17.25
CA VAL A 530 -27.96 -15.00 -15.92
C VAL A 530 -29.14 -15.57 -15.13
N ASN A 531 -28.88 -16.15 -13.97
CA ASN A 531 -29.92 -16.76 -13.12
C ASN A 531 -30.60 -15.72 -12.22
N ILE A 532 -31.41 -14.86 -12.83
CA ILE A 532 -32.13 -13.76 -12.16
C ILE A 532 -32.93 -14.25 -10.94
N GLU A 533 -33.59 -15.41 -11.04
CA GLU A 533 -34.41 -15.95 -9.95
C GLU A 533 -33.60 -16.35 -8.72
N LEU A 534 -32.39 -16.91 -8.90
CA LEU A 534 -31.47 -17.12 -7.78
C LEU A 534 -31.05 -15.79 -7.15
N GLY A 535 -30.73 -14.78 -7.97
CA GLY A 535 -30.41 -13.43 -7.50
C GLY A 535 -31.52 -12.85 -6.62
N LYS A 536 -32.79 -12.95 -7.05
CA LYS A 536 -33.96 -12.52 -6.27
C LYS A 536 -34.09 -13.25 -4.94
N LYS A 537 -33.86 -14.56 -4.93
CA LYS A 537 -33.89 -15.37 -3.68
C LYS A 537 -32.81 -14.93 -2.71
N ILE A 538 -31.59 -14.66 -3.19
CA ILE A 538 -30.49 -14.14 -2.37
C ILE A 538 -30.85 -12.77 -1.79
N LEU A 539 -31.36 -11.83 -2.61
CA LEU A 539 -31.80 -10.52 -2.12
C LEU A 539 -32.91 -10.65 -1.07
N GLY A 540 -33.90 -11.52 -1.29
CA GLY A 540 -34.94 -11.79 -0.31
C GLY A 540 -34.39 -12.29 1.02
N ALA A 541 -33.39 -13.19 0.99
CA ALA A 541 -32.72 -13.68 2.18
C ALA A 541 -31.92 -12.58 2.92
N LEU A 542 -31.25 -11.68 2.19
CA LEU A 542 -30.55 -10.51 2.78
C LEU A 542 -31.53 -9.52 3.40
N VAL A 543 -32.67 -9.27 2.74
CA VAL A 543 -33.73 -8.39 3.28
C VAL A 543 -34.29 -8.95 4.58
N ALA A 544 -34.53 -10.27 4.62
CA ALA A 544 -35.05 -10.97 5.79
C ALA A 544 -34.04 -11.16 6.93
N ALA A 545 -32.75 -10.84 6.74
CA ALA A 545 -31.75 -10.95 7.80
C ALA A 545 -31.97 -9.90 8.89
N ASP A 546 -31.90 -10.33 10.16
CA ASP A 546 -32.00 -9.43 11.31
C ASP A 546 -30.74 -8.57 11.43
N TRP A 547 -30.88 -7.27 11.22
CA TRP A 547 -29.79 -6.30 11.28
C TRP A 547 -29.19 -6.15 12.68
N GLN A 548 -30.01 -6.29 13.73
CA GLN A 548 -29.57 -6.09 15.11
C GLN A 548 -28.73 -7.27 15.60
N ALA A 549 -28.94 -8.46 15.05
CA ALA A 549 -28.14 -9.65 15.32
C ALA A 549 -26.76 -9.66 14.64
N LEU A 550 -26.46 -8.69 13.76
CA LEU A 550 -25.19 -8.60 13.04
C LEU A 550 -24.26 -7.57 13.70
N ASP A 551 -22.99 -7.92 13.85
CA ASP A 551 -21.92 -6.97 14.19
C ASP A 551 -21.57 -6.06 12.99
N GLY A 552 -20.64 -5.11 13.21
CA GLY A 552 -20.24 -4.15 12.16
C GLY A 552 -19.68 -4.82 10.89
N GLU A 553 -18.89 -5.89 11.03
CA GLU A 553 -18.33 -6.62 9.89
C GLU A 553 -19.44 -7.31 9.09
N ARG A 554 -20.35 -8.02 9.76
CA ARG A 554 -21.44 -8.74 9.09
C ARG A 554 -22.49 -7.79 8.50
N ARG A 555 -22.68 -6.59 9.07
CA ARG A 555 -23.49 -5.52 8.47
C ARG A 555 -22.89 -5.03 7.15
N ALA A 556 -21.58 -4.78 7.12
CA ALA A 556 -20.88 -4.45 5.88
C ALA A 556 -20.94 -5.61 4.87
N MET A 557 -20.75 -6.86 5.33
CA MET A 557 -20.87 -8.06 4.49
C MET A 557 -22.27 -8.20 3.87
N LEU A 558 -23.35 -7.87 4.60
CA LEU A 558 -24.71 -7.89 4.07
C LEU A 558 -24.85 -6.93 2.89
N VAL A 559 -24.43 -5.67 3.06
CA VAL A 559 -24.52 -4.65 2.00
C VAL A 559 -23.63 -5.05 0.82
N ARG A 560 -22.39 -5.50 1.09
CA ARG A 560 -21.47 -5.97 0.06
C ARG A 560 -21.99 -7.17 -0.72
N THR A 561 -22.65 -8.12 -0.05
CA THR A 561 -23.28 -9.28 -0.68
C THR A 561 -24.45 -8.84 -1.57
N ALA A 562 -25.20 -7.81 -1.15
CA ALA A 562 -26.23 -7.21 -1.98
C ALA A 562 -25.62 -6.57 -3.25
N GLU A 563 -24.53 -5.81 -3.15
CA GLU A 563 -23.84 -5.24 -4.33
C GLU A 563 -23.40 -6.31 -5.33
N ILE A 564 -22.76 -7.38 -4.85
CA ILE A 564 -22.33 -8.51 -5.68
C ILE A 564 -23.55 -9.17 -6.33
N THR A 565 -24.63 -9.35 -5.58
CA THR A 565 -25.87 -9.96 -6.09
C THR A 565 -26.51 -9.08 -7.16
N LEU A 566 -26.66 -7.78 -6.90
CA LEU A 566 -27.22 -6.84 -7.88
C LEU A 566 -26.41 -6.85 -9.18
N HIS A 567 -25.07 -6.83 -9.07
CA HIS A 567 -24.16 -6.75 -10.21
C HIS A 567 -24.06 -8.07 -11.00
N ARG A 568 -23.88 -9.21 -10.33
CA ARG A 568 -23.69 -10.50 -11.01
C ARG A 568 -24.97 -11.08 -11.61
N PHE A 569 -26.14 -10.67 -11.10
CA PHE A 569 -27.45 -11.17 -11.53
C PHE A 569 -28.28 -10.15 -12.32
N ASP A 570 -27.68 -9.03 -12.75
CA ASP A 570 -28.32 -7.97 -13.55
C ASP A 570 -29.63 -7.43 -12.96
N LEU A 571 -29.70 -7.32 -11.63
CA LEU A 571 -30.91 -6.89 -10.92
C LEU A 571 -30.97 -5.36 -10.88
N LEU A 572 -31.77 -4.80 -11.77
CA LEU A 572 -31.93 -3.35 -11.91
C LEU A 572 -32.82 -2.74 -10.80
N PRO A 573 -32.69 -1.42 -10.55
CA PRO A 573 -33.59 -0.69 -9.66
C PRO A 573 -35.05 -0.80 -10.11
N GLY A 574 -35.95 -1.19 -9.21
CA GLY A 574 -37.36 -1.38 -9.51
C GLY A 574 -38.09 -2.24 -8.48
N LYS A 575 -39.15 -2.94 -8.91
CA LYS A 575 -40.01 -3.75 -8.04
C LYS A 575 -39.23 -4.81 -7.26
N ASP A 576 -38.28 -5.48 -7.92
CA ASP A 576 -37.52 -6.59 -7.34
C ASP A 576 -36.46 -6.15 -6.32
N THR A 577 -36.10 -4.86 -6.31
CA THR A 577 -35.08 -4.28 -5.41
C THR A 577 -35.67 -3.27 -4.40
N ALA A 578 -36.98 -3.00 -4.48
CA ALA A 578 -37.67 -2.03 -3.61
C ALA A 578 -37.57 -2.38 -2.11
N ALA A 579 -37.66 -3.67 -1.76
CA ALA A 579 -37.55 -4.12 -0.38
C ALA A 579 -36.12 -3.93 0.19
N LEU A 580 -35.10 -4.09 -0.65
CA LEU A 580 -33.71 -3.82 -0.29
C LEU A 580 -33.51 -2.32 -0.05
N LEU A 581 -34.03 -1.47 -0.94
CA LEU A 581 -33.98 -0.02 -0.78
C LEU A 581 -34.65 0.41 0.54
N ALA A 582 -35.86 -0.08 0.82
CA ALA A 582 -36.60 0.24 2.04
C ALA A 582 -35.86 -0.19 3.32
N LYS A 583 -35.09 -1.28 3.27
CA LYS A 583 -34.26 -1.75 4.38
C LYS A 583 -33.02 -0.88 4.59
N LEU A 584 -32.31 -0.52 3.52
CA LEU A 584 -31.00 0.11 3.61
C LEU A 584 -31.05 1.63 3.74
N ASP A 585 -32.03 2.31 3.14
CA ASP A 585 -32.11 3.78 3.15
C ASP A 585 -32.16 4.38 4.57
N PRO A 586 -32.96 3.85 5.52
CA PRO A 586 -33.00 4.37 6.89
C PRO A 586 -31.70 4.15 7.68
N LEU A 587 -30.82 3.26 7.21
CA LEU A 587 -29.53 2.96 7.84
C LEU A 587 -28.42 3.92 7.40
N PHE A 588 -28.68 4.79 6.42
CA PHE A 588 -27.76 5.79 5.91
C PHE A 588 -28.16 7.20 6.40
N PRO A 589 -27.24 8.01 6.97
CA PRO A 589 -25.83 7.69 7.24
C PRO A 589 -25.65 6.72 8.42
N ALA A 590 -24.67 5.84 8.29
CA ALA A 590 -24.20 4.91 9.31
C ALA A 590 -23.12 5.54 10.20
N SER A 591 -22.75 4.81 11.26
CA SER A 591 -21.78 5.25 12.27
C SER A 591 -20.31 5.13 11.85
N THR A 592 -20.01 4.42 10.76
CA THR A 592 -18.63 4.22 10.28
C THR A 592 -18.48 4.63 8.81
N PRO A 593 -17.33 5.21 8.40
CA PRO A 593 -17.05 5.54 7.01
C PRO A 593 -17.15 4.33 6.07
N GLU A 594 -16.71 3.14 6.51
CA GLU A 594 -16.73 1.91 5.71
C GLU A 594 -18.16 1.48 5.35
N LEU A 595 -19.09 1.57 6.30
CA LEU A 595 -20.49 1.23 6.05
C LEU A 595 -21.19 2.34 5.25
N ASN A 596 -20.82 3.61 5.50
CA ASN A 596 -21.30 4.73 4.68
C ASN A 596 -20.87 4.62 3.22
N TRP A 597 -19.65 4.15 2.94
CA TRP A 597 -19.18 3.86 1.58
C TRP A 597 -20.14 2.89 0.89
N LEU A 598 -20.28 1.67 1.44
CA LEU A 598 -21.12 0.61 0.85
C LEU A 598 -22.58 1.06 0.68
N LEU A 599 -23.15 1.72 1.70
CA LEU A 599 -24.52 2.22 1.64
C LEU A 599 -24.68 3.32 0.60
N CYS A 600 -23.72 4.24 0.48
CA CYS A 600 -23.78 5.31 -0.52
C CYS A 600 -23.77 4.74 -1.94
N GLU A 601 -22.84 3.84 -2.26
CA GLU A 601 -22.76 3.18 -3.58
C GLU A 601 -24.05 2.41 -3.89
N THR A 602 -24.53 1.62 -2.92
CA THR A 602 -25.75 0.83 -3.06
C THR A 602 -27.01 1.70 -3.25
N LEU A 603 -27.17 2.76 -2.44
CA LEU A 603 -28.34 3.65 -2.52
C LEU A 603 -28.33 4.53 -3.77
N VAL A 604 -27.15 4.91 -4.27
CA VAL A 604 -27.03 5.56 -5.58
C VAL A 604 -27.50 4.63 -6.69
N TYR A 605 -27.03 3.38 -6.69
CA TYR A 605 -27.48 2.40 -7.68
C TYR A 605 -28.99 2.19 -7.62
N LEU A 606 -29.55 2.00 -6.41
CA LEU A 606 -30.98 1.82 -6.18
C LEU A 606 -31.84 3.07 -6.41
N ARG A 607 -31.22 4.21 -6.74
CA ARG A 607 -31.88 5.50 -7.01
C ARG A 607 -32.73 5.98 -5.83
N SER A 608 -32.20 5.86 -4.62
CA SER A 608 -32.85 6.42 -3.43
C SER A 608 -33.21 7.90 -3.63
N PRO A 609 -34.42 8.34 -3.25
CA PRO A 609 -34.79 9.75 -3.32
C PRO A 609 -34.10 10.62 -2.25
N THR A 610 -33.49 10.01 -1.22
CA THR A 610 -32.88 10.74 -0.09
C THR A 610 -31.36 10.79 -0.14
N VAL A 611 -30.72 9.92 -0.93
CA VAL A 611 -29.27 9.72 -0.93
C VAL A 611 -28.50 10.99 -1.28
N ALA A 612 -28.97 11.82 -2.23
CA ALA A 612 -28.29 13.06 -2.59
C ALA A 612 -28.14 14.02 -1.40
N GLY A 613 -29.24 14.25 -0.65
CA GLY A 613 -29.23 15.14 0.52
C GLY A 613 -28.34 14.61 1.64
N LYS A 614 -28.50 13.32 1.99
CA LYS A 614 -27.71 12.65 3.04
C LYS A 614 -26.22 12.65 2.71
N THR A 615 -25.85 12.32 1.48
CA THR A 615 -24.45 12.26 1.05
C THR A 615 -23.82 13.65 0.96
N MET A 616 -24.54 14.68 0.51
CA MET A 616 -24.00 16.03 0.51
C MET A 616 -23.74 16.56 1.93
N ALA A 617 -24.57 16.16 2.92
CA ALA A 617 -24.29 16.47 4.32
C ALA A 617 -23.02 15.76 4.82
N LEU A 618 -22.79 14.50 4.42
CA LEU A 618 -21.54 13.80 4.72
C LEU A 618 -20.31 14.47 4.08
N ILE A 619 -20.39 14.87 2.80
CA ILE A 619 -19.30 15.61 2.12
C ILE A 619 -18.96 16.91 2.85
N ALA A 620 -19.97 17.63 3.35
CA ALA A 620 -19.76 18.87 4.10
C ALA A 620 -19.10 18.62 5.48
N ALA A 621 -19.41 17.48 6.11
CA ALA A 621 -18.89 17.12 7.43
C ALA A 621 -17.52 16.40 7.40
N ALA A 622 -17.18 15.76 6.28
CA ALA A 622 -15.97 14.97 6.12
C ALA A 622 -14.69 15.84 6.23
N PRO A 623 -13.77 15.54 7.15
CA PRO A 623 -12.57 16.33 7.38
C PRO A 623 -11.48 16.06 6.35
N THR A 624 -11.55 14.94 5.62
CA THR A 624 -10.54 14.51 4.66
C THR A 624 -11.05 14.57 3.23
N GLN A 625 -10.11 14.72 2.29
CA GLN A 625 -10.45 14.72 0.87
C GLN A 625 -10.83 13.32 0.39
N GLU A 626 -10.20 12.27 0.93
CA GLU A 626 -10.43 10.87 0.59
C GLU A 626 -11.89 10.49 0.83
N GLU A 627 -12.42 10.84 2.00
CA GLU A 627 -13.82 10.58 2.37
C GLU A 627 -14.78 11.41 1.49
N GLN A 628 -14.50 12.70 1.27
CA GLN A 628 -15.29 13.53 0.35
C GLN A 628 -15.30 12.97 -1.08
N ILE A 629 -14.15 12.50 -1.57
CA ILE A 629 -14.00 11.94 -2.91
C ILE A 629 -14.77 10.64 -3.04
N GLU A 630 -14.79 9.77 -2.02
CA GLU A 630 -15.55 8.52 -2.09
C GLU A 630 -17.06 8.78 -2.25
N TYR A 631 -17.60 9.68 -1.45
CA TYR A 631 -19.00 10.08 -1.54
C TYR A 631 -19.32 10.80 -2.86
N ALA A 632 -18.47 11.72 -3.29
CA ALA A 632 -18.61 12.39 -4.58
C ALA A 632 -18.55 11.40 -5.74
N ARG A 633 -17.57 10.50 -5.72
CA ARG A 633 -17.45 9.40 -6.67
C ARG A 633 -18.74 8.61 -6.70
N SER A 634 -19.26 8.16 -5.57
CA SER A 634 -20.52 7.41 -5.51
C SER A 634 -21.67 8.17 -6.19
N LEU A 635 -21.85 9.46 -5.86
CA LEU A 635 -22.90 10.32 -6.43
C LEU A 635 -22.79 10.57 -7.94
N ARG A 636 -21.64 10.35 -8.57
CA ARG A 636 -21.42 10.63 -10.00
C ARG A 636 -22.43 9.94 -10.92
N ALA A 637 -22.93 8.77 -10.51
CA ALA A 637 -23.87 7.97 -11.29
C ALA A 637 -25.35 8.26 -10.97
N LEU A 638 -25.63 9.15 -10.01
CA LEU A 638 -27.00 9.44 -9.58
C LEU A 638 -27.68 10.42 -10.53
N ALA A 639 -28.71 9.96 -11.25
CA ALA A 639 -29.48 10.76 -12.20
C ALA A 639 -30.71 11.45 -11.58
N THR A 640 -31.35 10.87 -10.57
CA THR A 640 -32.60 11.38 -9.97
C THR A 640 -32.48 11.53 -8.46
N GLY A 641 -33.40 12.26 -7.82
CA GLY A 641 -33.37 12.51 -6.37
C GLY A 641 -32.58 13.75 -5.95
N TRP A 642 -32.20 14.58 -6.93
CA TRP A 642 -31.53 15.86 -6.69
C TRP A 642 -32.55 16.99 -6.46
N THR A 643 -32.17 17.93 -5.60
CA THR A 643 -32.76 19.27 -5.57
C THR A 643 -31.81 20.22 -6.27
N THR A 644 -32.30 21.38 -6.74
CA THR A 644 -31.41 22.41 -7.31
C THR A 644 -30.28 22.78 -6.35
N ALA A 645 -30.59 22.91 -5.05
CA ALA A 645 -29.60 23.26 -4.03
C ALA A 645 -28.51 22.17 -3.86
N THR A 646 -28.91 20.90 -3.71
CA THR A 646 -27.93 19.81 -3.53
C THR A 646 -27.12 19.57 -4.79
N ARG A 647 -27.72 19.72 -5.98
CA ARG A 647 -27.01 19.56 -7.25
C ARG A 647 -26.02 20.70 -7.51
N SER A 648 -26.40 21.95 -7.21
CA SER A 648 -25.48 23.08 -7.25
C SER A 648 -24.31 22.89 -6.28
N ALA A 649 -24.58 22.50 -5.03
CA ALA A 649 -23.53 22.26 -4.04
C ALA A 649 -22.55 21.16 -4.49
N TYR A 650 -23.05 20.11 -5.16
CA TYR A 650 -22.20 19.06 -5.71
C TYR A 650 -21.28 19.57 -6.85
N PHE A 651 -21.79 20.40 -7.76
CA PHE A 651 -20.94 20.99 -8.79
C PHE A 651 -19.96 22.05 -8.25
N GLU A 652 -20.36 22.82 -7.24
CA GLU A 652 -19.48 23.75 -6.54
C GLU A 652 -18.36 23.05 -5.78
N TRP A 653 -18.61 21.84 -5.26
CA TRP A 653 -17.59 21.04 -4.59
C TRP A 653 -16.38 20.77 -5.51
N PHE A 654 -16.57 20.61 -6.83
CA PHE A 654 -15.43 20.43 -7.75
C PHE A 654 -14.50 21.66 -7.80
N LEU A 655 -14.98 22.86 -7.46
CA LEU A 655 -14.14 24.06 -7.37
C LEU A 655 -13.19 23.96 -6.18
N LYS A 656 -13.65 23.37 -5.07
CA LYS A 656 -12.83 23.01 -3.91
C LYS A 656 -11.90 21.84 -4.25
N ALA A 657 -12.44 20.76 -4.84
CA ALA A 657 -11.69 19.54 -5.15
C ALA A 657 -10.54 19.77 -6.16
N ALA A 658 -10.63 20.82 -6.99
CA ALA A 658 -9.53 21.25 -7.86
C ALA A 658 -8.26 21.68 -7.08
N ASN A 659 -8.38 21.95 -5.77
CA ASN A 659 -7.27 22.26 -4.89
C ASN A 659 -6.80 21.07 -4.04
N PHE A 660 -7.44 19.91 -4.15
CA PHE A 660 -6.93 18.69 -3.52
C PHE A 660 -5.62 18.24 -4.17
N ARG A 661 -4.85 17.45 -3.43
CA ARG A 661 -3.54 16.94 -3.86
C ARG A 661 -3.50 15.44 -3.69
N GLY A 662 -2.86 14.77 -4.62
CA GLY A 662 -2.73 13.33 -4.64
C GLY A 662 -1.81 12.86 -5.74
N GLY A 663 -1.74 11.55 -5.97
CA GLY A 663 -0.79 10.93 -6.90
C GLY A 663 -1.00 11.37 -8.35
N SER A 664 -0.14 10.89 -9.25
CA SER A 664 -0.13 11.39 -10.64
C SER A 664 -1.43 11.19 -11.43
N SER A 665 -2.30 10.26 -11.02
CA SER A 665 -3.62 10.02 -11.61
C SER A 665 -4.74 10.81 -10.93
N PHE A 666 -4.48 11.46 -9.79
CA PHE A 666 -5.49 12.09 -8.93
C PHE A 666 -6.40 13.07 -9.67
N SER A 667 -5.83 14.06 -10.36
CA SER A 667 -6.62 15.09 -11.05
C SER A 667 -7.52 14.50 -12.15
N LYS A 668 -7.10 13.39 -12.75
CA LYS A 668 -7.88 12.67 -13.76
C LYS A 668 -9.06 11.93 -13.17
N PHE A 669 -8.93 11.38 -11.96
CA PHE A 669 -10.09 10.82 -11.26
C PHE A 669 -11.14 11.89 -10.93
N ILE A 670 -10.72 13.07 -10.47
CA ILE A 670 -11.65 14.19 -10.24
C ILE A 670 -12.34 14.61 -11.54
N GLU A 671 -11.60 14.65 -12.66
CA GLU A 671 -12.17 14.90 -13.99
C GLU A 671 -13.19 13.82 -14.38
N PHE A 672 -12.89 12.54 -14.17
CA PHE A 672 -13.82 11.43 -14.46
C PHE A 672 -15.10 11.54 -13.63
N ILE A 673 -14.99 11.77 -12.32
CA ILE A 673 -16.15 11.95 -11.42
C ILE A 673 -17.01 13.12 -11.91
N ARG A 674 -16.39 14.24 -12.29
CA ARG A 674 -17.12 15.40 -12.83
C ARG A 674 -17.80 15.09 -14.16
N ASN A 675 -17.11 14.42 -15.07
CA ASN A 675 -17.64 14.10 -16.39
C ASN A 675 -18.84 13.15 -16.29
N ASP A 676 -18.75 12.12 -15.45
CA ASP A 676 -19.86 11.20 -15.18
C ASP A 676 -21.06 11.96 -14.57
N ALA A 677 -20.79 12.84 -13.59
CA ALA A 677 -21.82 13.69 -12.99
C ALA A 677 -22.50 14.60 -14.01
N VAL A 678 -21.74 15.22 -14.92
CA VAL A 678 -22.29 16.05 -15.99
C VAL A 678 -23.08 15.20 -17.00
N ALA A 679 -22.66 13.98 -17.27
CA ALA A 679 -23.36 13.08 -18.19
C ALA A 679 -24.77 12.70 -17.71
N THR A 680 -25.01 12.72 -16.39
CA THR A 680 -26.34 12.43 -15.81
C THR A 680 -27.35 13.59 -15.90
N LEU A 681 -26.94 14.80 -16.32
CA LEU A 681 -27.83 15.95 -16.44
C LEU A 681 -28.76 15.88 -17.66
N THR A 682 -30.04 16.23 -17.45
CA THR A 682 -30.97 16.49 -18.56
C THR A 682 -30.60 17.78 -19.32
N PRO A 683 -31.10 18.00 -20.55
CA PRO A 683 -30.88 19.26 -21.28
C PRO A 683 -31.29 20.52 -20.49
N GLU A 684 -32.38 20.46 -19.74
CA GLU A 684 -32.90 21.56 -18.92
C GLU A 684 -31.98 21.84 -17.73
N GLU A 685 -31.50 20.79 -17.06
CA GLU A 685 -30.55 20.92 -15.96
C GLU A 685 -29.21 21.49 -16.44
N ARG A 686 -28.72 21.09 -17.63
CA ARG A 686 -27.49 21.66 -18.20
C ARG A 686 -27.59 23.17 -18.37
N THR A 687 -28.76 23.67 -18.79
CA THR A 687 -29.01 25.11 -18.92
C THR A 687 -29.05 25.76 -17.53
N THR A 688 -29.74 25.14 -16.58
CA THR A 688 -29.86 25.63 -15.20
C THR A 688 -28.50 25.76 -14.50
N PHE A 689 -27.61 24.78 -14.70
CA PHE A 689 -26.30 24.72 -14.03
C PHE A 689 -25.14 25.26 -14.88
N ALA A 690 -25.39 25.81 -16.08
CA ALA A 690 -24.33 26.30 -16.99
C ALA A 690 -23.32 27.22 -16.28
N ALA A 691 -23.81 28.16 -15.46
CA ALA A 691 -22.95 29.10 -14.73
C ALA A 691 -21.98 28.43 -13.74
N VAL A 692 -22.41 27.39 -13.01
CA VAL A 692 -21.51 26.65 -12.10
C VAL A 692 -20.59 25.70 -12.87
N LEU A 693 -21.06 25.13 -13.98
CA LEU A 693 -20.27 24.26 -14.84
C LEU A 693 -19.12 25.02 -15.54
N ASP A 694 -19.34 26.27 -15.92
CA ASP A 694 -18.31 27.10 -16.58
C ASP A 694 -17.37 27.79 -15.59
N LYS A 695 -17.70 27.77 -14.28
CA LYS A 695 -16.91 28.40 -13.23
C LYS A 695 -15.54 27.71 -13.11
N LYS A 696 -14.48 28.52 -13.12
CA LYS A 696 -13.10 28.07 -12.94
C LYS A 696 -12.70 28.15 -11.48
N SER A 697 -11.96 27.16 -11.00
CA SER A 697 -11.38 27.19 -9.66
C SER A 697 -10.21 28.17 -9.58
N THR A 698 -10.01 28.75 -8.40
CA THR A 698 -8.78 29.48 -8.07
C THR A 698 -7.79 28.49 -7.46
N ARG A 699 -6.54 28.48 -7.93
CA ARG A 699 -5.50 27.61 -7.36
C ARG A 699 -4.96 28.22 -6.07
N ARG A 700 -4.94 27.41 -5.01
CA ARG A 700 -4.37 27.73 -3.70
C ARG A 700 -3.41 26.62 -3.28
N SER A 701 -2.41 26.98 -2.49
CA SER A 701 -1.49 26.08 -1.78
C SER A 701 -2.14 25.47 -0.53
N ALA A 702 -1.55 24.41 0.02
CA ALA A 702 -2.03 23.79 1.26
C ALA A 702 -2.00 24.78 2.45
N ILE A 703 -0.98 25.64 2.51
CA ILE A 703 -0.82 26.67 3.56
C ILE A 703 -1.90 27.74 3.45
N GLU A 704 -2.23 28.18 2.23
CA GLU A 704 -3.33 29.14 2.02
C GLU A 704 -4.67 28.53 2.46
N ASN A 705 -4.92 27.25 2.14
CA ASN A 705 -6.13 26.56 2.60
C ASN A 705 -6.17 26.40 4.14
N PHE A 706 -5.04 26.09 4.79
CA PHE A 706 -4.92 26.05 6.25
C PHE A 706 -5.24 27.41 6.88
N GLY A 707 -4.69 28.50 6.32
CA GLY A 707 -4.93 29.85 6.78
C GLY A 707 -6.42 30.25 6.73
N ASP A 708 -7.12 29.83 5.68
CA ASP A 708 -8.55 30.11 5.50
C ASP A 708 -9.44 29.44 6.56
N VAL A 709 -9.13 28.19 6.96
CA VAL A 709 -9.93 27.44 7.94
C VAL A 709 -9.98 28.14 9.30
N PHE A 710 -8.90 28.84 9.65
CA PHE A 710 -8.80 29.59 10.89
C PHE A 710 -8.90 31.11 10.70
N ALA A 711 -9.38 31.56 9.54
CA ALA A 711 -9.50 32.99 9.25
C ALA A 711 -10.32 33.72 10.32
N GLY A 712 -9.79 34.85 10.80
CA GLY A 712 -10.42 35.68 11.84
C GLY A 712 -10.16 35.22 13.28
N ARG A 713 -9.43 34.12 13.51
CA ARG A 713 -8.99 33.72 14.86
C ARG A 713 -7.74 34.46 15.32
N THR A 714 -7.59 34.59 16.63
CA THR A 714 -6.38 35.14 17.28
C THR A 714 -5.26 34.12 17.26
N PHE A 715 -4.08 34.53 16.82
CA PHE A 715 -2.87 33.71 16.81
C PHE A 715 -2.18 33.75 18.19
N LYS A 716 -1.88 32.58 18.76
CA LYS A 716 -1.08 32.43 19.98
C LYS A 716 0.18 31.62 19.70
N HIS A 717 1.34 32.14 20.09
CA HIS A 717 2.58 31.36 20.10
C HIS A 717 2.61 30.48 21.36
N TRP A 718 2.22 29.22 21.21
CA TRP A 718 2.25 28.25 22.30
C TRP A 718 3.68 27.81 22.62
N THR A 719 4.02 27.78 23.90
CA THR A 719 5.26 27.14 24.36
C THR A 719 5.02 25.68 24.75
N LEU A 720 6.09 24.85 24.69
CA LEU A 720 6.00 23.45 25.10
C LEU A 720 5.57 23.31 26.55
N ASP A 721 6.10 24.13 27.45
CA ASP A 721 5.80 24.03 28.88
C ASP A 721 4.36 24.42 29.20
N GLU A 722 3.78 25.42 28.52
CA GLU A 722 2.37 25.75 28.65
C GLU A 722 1.47 24.58 28.25
N LEU A 723 1.67 24.02 27.05
CA LEU A 723 0.82 22.95 26.53
C LEU A 723 1.04 21.61 27.25
N ALA A 724 2.28 21.31 27.66
CA ALA A 724 2.56 20.15 28.48
C ALA A 724 1.86 20.25 29.85
N SER A 725 1.92 21.42 30.50
CA SER A 725 1.22 21.67 31.76
C SER A 725 -0.31 21.59 31.61
N ALA A 726 -0.85 21.98 30.45
CA ALA A 726 -2.26 21.80 30.14
C ALA A 726 -2.61 20.32 29.94
N ALA A 727 -1.79 19.56 29.22
CA ALA A 727 -1.98 18.14 29.00
C ALA A 727 -1.92 17.35 30.32
N ASP A 728 -0.96 17.62 31.19
CA ASP A 728 -0.83 16.95 32.49
C ASP A 728 -2.11 17.07 33.35
N ARG A 729 -2.85 18.18 33.20
CA ARG A 729 -4.08 18.47 33.94
C ARG A 729 -5.36 18.07 33.19
N GLY A 730 -5.29 17.76 31.89
CA GLY A 730 -6.42 17.98 30.98
C GLY A 730 -6.72 16.91 29.93
N MET A 731 -6.16 15.70 30.01
CA MET A 731 -6.35 14.67 28.96
C MET A 731 -7.59 13.76 29.10
N LYS A 732 -8.41 13.94 30.13
CA LYS A 732 -9.67 13.18 30.32
C LYS A 732 -10.90 13.98 29.86
N GLY A 733 -11.96 13.28 29.46
CA GLY A 733 -13.22 13.89 28.98
C GLY A 733 -13.06 14.77 27.75
N ARG A 734 -12.08 14.47 26.88
CA ARG A 734 -11.82 15.22 25.64
C ARG A 734 -12.89 14.94 24.57
N ASN A 735 -12.99 15.81 23.58
CA ASN A 735 -13.95 15.66 22.48
C ASN A 735 -13.31 15.00 21.25
N PHE A 736 -13.71 13.76 20.98
CA PHE A 736 -13.20 12.98 19.84
C PHE A 736 -13.44 13.66 18.48
N ASP A 737 -14.66 14.11 18.22
CA ASP A 737 -15.06 14.67 16.92
C ASP A 737 -14.36 16.01 16.67
N ASN A 738 -14.21 16.82 17.73
CA ASN A 738 -13.45 18.05 17.65
C ASN A 738 -11.96 17.77 17.42
N GLY A 739 -11.38 16.77 18.08
CA GLY A 739 -9.99 16.36 17.88
C GLY A 739 -9.71 15.92 16.44
N ARG A 740 -10.57 15.05 15.85
CA ARG A 740 -10.47 14.67 14.43
C ARG A 740 -10.61 15.88 13.50
N LYS A 741 -11.55 16.78 13.80
CA LYS A 741 -11.74 18.02 13.03
C LYS A 741 -10.49 18.91 13.09
N MET A 742 -9.89 19.08 14.26
CA MET A 742 -8.67 19.87 14.44
C MET A 742 -7.47 19.24 13.73
N PHE A 743 -7.38 17.91 13.68
CA PHE A 743 -6.34 17.22 12.93
C PHE A 743 -6.41 17.53 11.43
N GLY A 744 -7.62 17.54 10.86
CA GLY A 744 -7.82 18.00 9.48
C GLY A 744 -7.61 19.50 9.28
N ALA A 745 -8.11 20.32 10.20
CA ALA A 745 -7.98 21.77 10.15
C ALA A 745 -6.51 22.23 10.22
N ALA A 746 -5.66 21.55 11.02
CA ALA A 746 -4.22 21.77 11.08
C ALA A 746 -3.44 21.23 9.89
N ALA A 747 -4.11 20.71 8.86
CA ALA A 747 -3.51 20.06 7.70
C ALA A 747 -2.62 18.86 8.07
N CYS A 748 -2.80 18.22 9.24
CA CYS A 748 -2.02 17.04 9.62
C CYS A 748 -2.24 15.89 8.62
N PHE A 749 -3.47 15.72 8.12
CA PHE A 749 -3.79 14.77 7.06
C PHE A 749 -3.09 15.05 5.73
N ALA A 750 -2.50 16.22 5.50
CA ALA A 750 -1.75 16.49 4.26
C ALA A 750 -0.48 15.64 4.16
N CYS A 751 0.15 15.35 5.31
CA CYS A 751 1.41 14.61 5.38
C CYS A 751 1.29 13.29 6.14
N HIS A 752 0.47 13.24 7.18
CA HIS A 752 0.38 12.10 8.08
C HIS A 752 -0.83 11.23 7.80
N ARG A 753 -0.60 9.93 7.92
CA ARG A 753 -1.66 8.92 7.90
C ARG A 753 -2.22 8.75 9.30
N PHE A 754 -3.53 8.57 9.39
CA PHE A 754 -4.22 8.19 10.60
C PHE A 754 -5.39 7.25 10.26
N GLY A 755 -5.30 6.01 10.72
CA GLY A 755 -6.09 4.90 10.21
C GLY A 755 -5.86 4.71 8.71
N ASN A 756 -6.93 4.86 7.92
CA ASN A 756 -6.90 4.75 6.47
C ASN A 756 -6.96 6.10 5.74
N GLU A 757 -6.75 7.21 6.46
CA GLU A 757 -6.92 8.57 5.94
C GLU A 757 -5.62 9.38 6.01
N GLY A 758 -5.49 10.35 5.11
CA GLY A 758 -4.36 11.27 5.04
C GLY A 758 -3.19 10.81 4.15
N GLY A 759 -2.19 11.69 4.07
CA GLY A 759 -0.98 11.52 3.29
C GLY A 759 0.03 10.58 3.95
N MET A 760 1.08 10.25 3.21
CA MET A 760 2.13 9.30 3.65
C MET A 760 3.54 9.84 3.49
N THR A 761 3.66 11.16 3.36
CA THR A 761 4.95 11.84 3.29
C THR A 761 5.52 12.20 4.67
N GLY A 762 4.73 12.03 5.74
CA GLY A 762 5.15 12.02 7.13
C GLY A 762 4.78 10.70 7.83
N PRO A 763 5.24 10.49 9.08
CA PRO A 763 4.97 9.29 9.86
C PRO A 763 3.48 8.98 10.00
N ASP A 764 3.12 7.69 9.98
CA ASP A 764 1.80 7.25 10.43
C ASP A 764 1.62 7.55 11.92
N LEU A 765 0.54 8.24 12.27
CA LEU A 765 0.23 8.69 13.63
C LEU A 765 -0.81 7.82 14.34
N THR A 766 -1.38 6.80 13.70
CA THR A 766 -2.42 5.91 14.27
C THR A 766 -1.97 5.25 15.58
N GLY A 767 -0.70 4.86 15.66
CA GLY A 767 -0.09 4.25 16.85
C GLY A 767 0.72 5.21 17.71
N ALA A 768 0.53 6.53 17.58
CA ALA A 768 1.39 7.51 18.27
C ALA A 768 1.36 7.38 19.80
N GLY A 769 0.20 7.07 20.41
CA GLY A 769 0.10 6.97 21.88
C GLY A 769 0.85 5.80 22.52
N GLY A 770 1.25 4.79 21.73
CA GLY A 770 2.15 3.74 22.22
C GLY A 770 3.63 4.15 22.21
N ARG A 771 3.96 5.26 21.54
CA ARG A 771 5.33 5.74 21.32
C ARG A 771 5.66 7.04 22.07
N TYR A 772 4.66 7.90 22.29
CA TYR A 772 4.86 9.23 22.82
C TYR A 772 3.97 9.49 24.04
N SER A 773 4.53 10.14 25.06
CA SER A 773 3.71 10.83 26.06
C SER A 773 3.06 12.08 25.45
N PRO A 774 2.04 12.68 26.10
CA PRO A 774 1.48 13.95 25.64
C PRO A 774 2.53 15.06 25.48
N ARG A 775 3.50 15.17 26.40
CA ARG A 775 4.59 16.14 26.31
C ARG A 775 5.48 15.87 25.10
N ASP A 776 5.90 14.62 24.89
CA ASP A 776 6.77 14.26 23.77
C ASP A 776 6.08 14.54 22.42
N PHE A 777 4.79 14.19 22.32
CA PHE A 777 4.00 14.45 21.12
C PHE A 777 3.90 15.95 20.80
N LEU A 778 3.66 16.80 21.81
CA LEU A 778 3.62 18.25 21.63
C LEU A 778 4.99 18.84 21.26
N ASP A 779 6.07 18.29 21.81
CA ASP A 779 7.44 18.70 21.46
C ASP A 779 7.75 18.44 19.98
N GLN A 780 7.30 17.30 19.45
CA GLN A 780 7.44 16.98 18.02
C GLN A 780 6.72 17.99 17.10
N ILE A 781 5.62 18.60 17.56
CA ILE A 781 4.87 19.60 16.78
C ILE A 781 5.46 21.01 16.91
N ILE A 782 5.88 21.38 18.12
CA ILE A 782 6.43 22.71 18.41
C ILE A 782 7.85 22.84 17.87
N ASN A 783 8.64 21.76 17.99
CA ASN A 783 10.05 21.70 17.60
C ASN A 783 10.30 20.60 16.54
N PRO A 784 9.69 20.69 15.34
CA PRO A 784 9.69 19.60 14.36
C PRO A 784 11.07 19.25 13.78
N SER A 785 12.04 20.17 13.89
CA SER A 785 13.44 19.95 13.44
C SER A 785 14.38 19.46 14.55
N LYS A 786 13.89 19.31 15.79
CA LYS A 786 14.71 18.83 16.92
C LYS A 786 15.16 17.39 16.70
N GLU A 787 14.24 16.55 16.24
CA GLU A 787 14.49 15.16 15.89
C GLU A 787 13.61 14.82 14.69
N ILE A 788 14.22 14.72 13.51
CA ILE A 788 13.49 14.38 12.29
C ILE A 788 13.56 12.86 12.15
N ASN A 789 12.40 12.22 12.10
CA ASN A 789 12.36 10.79 11.79
C ASN A 789 13.06 10.57 10.44
N GLU A 790 14.12 9.77 10.46
CA GLU A 790 15.01 9.54 9.32
C GLU A 790 14.26 8.99 8.10
N GLN A 791 13.14 8.32 8.30
CA GLN A 791 12.27 7.84 7.22
C GLN A 791 11.69 8.95 6.36
N PHE A 792 11.62 10.17 6.90
CA PHE A 792 10.95 11.33 6.31
C PHE A 792 11.90 12.53 6.20
N VAL A 793 13.21 12.32 6.42
CA VAL A 793 14.21 13.36 6.20
C VAL A 793 14.31 13.65 4.70
N ALA A 794 14.23 14.92 4.32
CA ALA A 794 14.49 15.32 2.95
C ALA A 794 16.00 15.20 2.64
N SER A 795 16.33 14.97 1.38
CA SER A 795 17.69 15.06 0.86
C SER A 795 17.99 16.47 0.35
N VAL A 796 19.23 16.91 0.55
CA VAL A 796 19.85 18.09 -0.07
C VAL A 796 20.77 17.57 -1.17
N LEU A 797 20.35 17.72 -2.43
CA LEU A 797 21.17 17.43 -3.59
C LEU A 797 21.91 18.70 -3.98
N THR A 798 23.24 18.66 -3.98
CA THR A 798 24.11 19.75 -4.43
C THR A 798 24.73 19.38 -5.78
N LYS A 799 24.58 20.25 -6.78
CA LYS A 799 25.19 20.10 -8.10
C LYS A 799 26.65 20.60 -8.13
N HIS A 800 27.42 20.19 -9.13
CA HIS A 800 28.80 20.68 -9.34
C HIS A 800 28.88 22.19 -9.55
N ASN A 801 27.82 22.83 -10.05
CA ASN A 801 27.72 24.29 -10.21
C ASN A 801 27.34 25.05 -8.91
N GLY A 802 27.13 24.34 -7.79
CA GLY A 802 26.75 24.91 -6.49
C GLY A 802 25.24 25.08 -6.25
N GLU A 803 24.37 24.78 -7.23
CA GLU A 803 22.91 24.79 -7.05
C GLU A 803 22.48 23.64 -6.13
N ALA A 804 21.53 23.91 -5.22
CA ALA A 804 20.98 22.92 -4.30
C ALA A 804 19.48 22.70 -4.55
N VAL A 805 19.05 21.43 -4.53
CA VAL A 805 17.65 20.99 -4.59
C VAL A 805 17.35 20.23 -3.31
N ILE A 806 16.32 20.64 -2.57
CA ILE A 806 15.91 20.01 -1.32
C ILE A 806 14.59 19.27 -1.54
N GLY A 807 14.53 18.01 -1.11
CA GLY A 807 13.33 17.19 -1.21
C GLY A 807 13.60 15.69 -1.04
N SER A 808 12.57 14.85 -1.14
CA SER A 808 12.74 13.40 -1.03
C SER A 808 13.10 12.78 -2.38
N VAL A 809 14.12 11.91 -2.43
CA VAL A 809 14.42 11.10 -3.61
C VAL A 809 13.29 10.09 -3.78
N VAL A 810 12.53 10.18 -4.89
CA VAL A 810 11.34 9.34 -5.14
C VAL A 810 11.52 8.37 -6.30
N ASN A 811 12.54 8.56 -7.14
CA ASN A 811 12.82 7.64 -8.24
C ASN A 811 14.27 7.75 -8.72
N LEU A 812 14.79 6.63 -9.21
CA LEU A 812 16.05 6.52 -9.96
C LEU A 812 15.78 5.83 -11.30
N ASN A 813 16.48 6.24 -12.36
CA ASN A 813 16.40 5.54 -13.64
C ASN A 813 17.62 5.88 -14.49
N GLY A 814 18.49 4.89 -14.73
CA GLY A 814 19.81 5.14 -15.31
C GLY A 814 20.55 6.26 -14.56
N ASP A 815 20.92 7.30 -15.30
CA ASP A 815 21.63 8.47 -14.77
C ASP A 815 20.72 9.55 -14.19
N THR A 816 19.39 9.33 -14.09
CA THR A 816 18.46 10.34 -13.56
C THR A 816 18.08 10.05 -12.10
N VAL A 817 18.14 11.09 -11.25
CA VAL A 817 17.51 11.12 -9.93
C VAL A 817 16.32 12.07 -9.94
N THR A 818 15.19 11.62 -9.40
CA THR A 818 13.98 12.45 -9.27
C THR A 818 13.73 12.77 -7.81
N ILE A 819 13.62 14.07 -7.50
CA ILE A 819 13.39 14.61 -6.17
C ILE A 819 12.00 15.24 -6.13
N ASN A 820 11.19 14.87 -5.12
CA ASN A 820 9.97 15.59 -4.78
C ASN A 820 10.32 16.78 -3.87
N THR A 821 10.12 18.01 -4.35
CA THR A 821 10.48 19.25 -3.64
C THR A 821 9.34 19.79 -2.76
N ASP A 822 8.14 19.22 -2.82
CA ASP A 822 7.01 19.57 -1.94
C ASP A 822 6.34 18.29 -1.41
N LEU A 823 6.49 18.02 -0.12
CA LEU A 823 5.92 16.82 0.48
C LEU A 823 4.39 16.88 0.66
N SER A 824 3.76 18.04 0.47
CA SER A 824 2.30 18.20 0.44
C SER A 824 1.70 18.01 -0.96
N ASP A 825 2.53 18.04 -2.01
CA ASP A 825 2.13 17.78 -3.39
C ASP A 825 3.08 16.75 -4.05
N PRO A 826 2.68 15.46 -4.08
CA PRO A 826 3.55 14.39 -4.57
C PRO A 826 3.92 14.50 -6.06
N ASN A 827 3.36 15.47 -6.79
CA ASN A 827 3.68 15.74 -8.20
C ASN A 827 4.69 16.89 -8.41
N GLN A 828 5.09 17.63 -7.36
CA GLN A 828 6.14 18.66 -7.48
C GLN A 828 7.53 18.04 -7.53
N ARG A 829 7.89 17.51 -8.69
CA ARG A 829 9.13 16.77 -8.89
C ARG A 829 10.10 17.50 -9.81
N VAL A 830 11.38 17.41 -9.47
CA VAL A 830 12.50 17.85 -10.32
C VAL A 830 13.37 16.62 -10.61
N SER A 831 13.76 16.46 -11.87
CA SER A 831 14.71 15.43 -12.29
C SER A 831 16.08 16.07 -12.55
N VAL A 832 17.14 15.45 -12.05
CA VAL A 832 18.52 15.90 -12.18
C VAL A 832 19.37 14.76 -12.75
N ASP A 833 20.28 15.08 -13.68
CA ASP A 833 21.29 14.13 -14.14
C ASP A 833 22.34 13.93 -13.03
N ARG A 834 22.55 12.68 -12.62
CA ARG A 834 23.47 12.31 -11.54
C ARG A 834 24.92 12.64 -11.85
N LYS A 835 25.30 12.78 -13.12
CA LYS A 835 26.65 13.25 -13.52
C LYS A 835 26.88 14.71 -13.16
N GLU A 836 25.82 15.49 -12.96
CA GLU A 836 25.89 16.87 -12.49
C GLU A 836 25.91 16.98 -10.96
N VAL A 837 25.69 15.86 -10.25
CA VAL A 837 25.52 15.85 -8.79
C VAL A 837 26.87 15.71 -8.09
N LYS A 838 27.17 16.70 -7.24
CA LYS A 838 28.35 16.71 -6.38
C LYS A 838 28.13 15.92 -5.10
N SER A 839 26.97 16.08 -4.44
CA SER A 839 26.60 15.32 -3.23
C SER A 839 25.09 15.23 -3.03
N ILE A 840 24.65 14.23 -2.28
CA ILE A 840 23.29 14.09 -1.75
C ILE A 840 23.42 13.80 -0.26
N GLU A 841 22.86 14.67 0.58
CA GLU A 841 23.02 14.64 2.05
C GLU A 841 21.67 14.80 2.77
N PRO A 842 21.47 14.26 3.98
CA PRO A 842 20.23 14.50 4.74
C PRO A 842 20.06 15.98 5.16
N SER A 843 18.82 16.48 5.09
CA SER A 843 18.44 17.81 5.56
C SER A 843 18.42 17.89 7.10
N LYS A 844 18.88 19.01 7.65
CA LYS A 844 18.76 19.34 9.08
C LYS A 844 17.45 20.06 9.44
N VAL A 845 16.61 20.35 8.45
CA VAL A 845 15.35 21.07 8.60
C VAL A 845 14.20 20.13 8.26
N SER A 846 13.22 20.06 9.17
CA SER A 846 12.03 19.25 8.99
C SER A 846 11.14 19.81 7.89
N PRO A 847 10.52 18.96 7.06
CA PRO A 847 9.49 19.40 6.12
C PRO A 847 8.17 19.77 6.83
N MET A 848 7.98 19.38 8.10
CA MET A 848 6.81 19.75 8.88
C MET A 848 6.87 21.24 9.25
N PRO A 849 5.85 22.06 8.89
CA PRO A 849 5.86 23.47 9.23
C PRO A 849 5.83 23.70 10.75
N PRO A 850 6.56 24.69 11.28
CA PRO A 850 6.38 25.10 12.67
C PRO A 850 5.03 25.81 12.84
N MET A 851 4.63 26.06 14.09
CA MET A 851 3.49 26.94 14.44
C MET A 851 2.10 26.42 14.05
N LEU A 852 1.94 25.13 13.73
CA LEU A 852 0.65 24.53 13.31
C LEU A 852 -0.48 24.65 14.35
N LEU A 853 -0.15 24.76 15.64
CA LEU A 853 -1.12 24.87 16.74
C LEU A 853 -1.58 26.30 17.02
N SER A 854 -0.98 27.30 16.38
CA SER A 854 -1.07 28.69 16.83
C SER A 854 -2.44 29.33 16.63
N SER A 855 -3.28 28.74 15.78
CA SER A 855 -4.66 29.19 15.52
C SER A 855 -5.72 28.40 16.32
N MET A 856 -5.27 27.50 17.20
CA MET A 856 -6.11 26.69 18.09
C MET A 856 -6.08 27.25 19.51
N ASN A 857 -7.22 27.15 20.21
CA ASN A 857 -7.25 27.39 21.66
C ASN A 857 -6.75 26.15 22.44
N GLU A 858 -6.52 26.31 23.74
CA GLU A 858 -5.97 25.24 24.59
C GLU A 858 -6.78 23.94 24.53
N SER A 859 -8.11 24.04 24.61
CA SER A 859 -8.98 22.86 24.58
C SER A 859 -8.94 22.14 23.23
N GLU A 860 -8.88 22.89 22.13
CA GLU A 860 -8.74 22.33 20.77
C GLU A 860 -7.41 21.59 20.60
N VAL A 861 -6.31 22.13 21.16
CA VAL A 861 -5.00 21.46 21.14
C VAL A 861 -5.04 20.15 21.96
N LEU A 862 -5.70 20.15 23.11
CA LEU A 862 -5.83 18.94 23.94
C LEU A 862 -6.76 17.90 23.31
N ASP A 863 -7.84 18.32 22.64
CA ASP A 863 -8.71 17.41 21.87
C ASP A 863 -7.94 16.78 20.69
N LEU A 864 -7.12 17.56 19.98
CA LEU A 864 -6.21 17.08 18.94
C LEU A 864 -5.22 16.06 19.48
N ALA A 865 -4.54 16.37 20.59
CA ALA A 865 -3.58 15.47 21.23
C ALA A 865 -4.26 14.17 21.68
N ALA A 866 -5.45 14.25 22.29
CA ALA A 866 -6.20 13.06 22.70
C ALA A 866 -6.65 12.21 21.51
N TYR A 867 -7.11 12.84 20.43
CA TYR A 867 -7.43 12.13 19.18
C TYR A 867 -6.25 11.31 18.67
N VAL A 868 -5.07 11.93 18.56
CA VAL A 868 -3.88 11.25 18.04
C VAL A 868 -3.36 10.18 18.99
N LEU A 869 -3.25 10.48 20.28
CA LEU A 869 -2.69 9.56 21.27
C LEU A 869 -3.62 8.38 21.57
N SER A 870 -4.94 8.55 21.43
CA SER A 870 -5.88 7.43 21.54
C SER A 870 -5.85 6.44 20.37
N GLY A 871 -5.15 6.79 19.29
CA GLY A 871 -5.19 6.05 18.03
C GLY A 871 -6.57 6.03 17.36
N GLY A 872 -7.39 7.06 17.59
CA GLY A 872 -8.70 7.18 16.96
C GLY A 872 -9.78 6.29 17.57
N LYS A 873 -9.52 5.71 18.75
CA LYS A 873 -10.47 4.87 19.47
C LYS A 873 -11.44 5.72 20.28
N ARG A 874 -12.69 5.86 19.83
CA ARG A 874 -13.74 6.64 20.51
C ARG A 874 -13.99 6.20 21.95
N ASP A 875 -13.77 4.93 22.26
CA ASP A 875 -13.96 4.31 23.56
C ASP A 875 -12.73 4.41 24.48
N HIS A 876 -11.65 5.06 24.04
CA HIS A 876 -10.44 5.28 24.82
C HIS A 876 -10.71 6.12 26.09
N GLU A 877 -9.93 5.88 27.14
CA GLU A 877 -10.12 6.54 28.45
C GLU A 877 -10.05 8.06 28.39
N MET A 878 -9.30 8.63 27.44
CA MET A 878 -9.18 10.07 27.23
C MET A 878 -10.51 10.75 26.86
N PHE A 879 -11.47 10.00 26.30
CA PHE A 879 -12.80 10.51 25.92
C PHE A 879 -13.89 10.13 26.93
N ARG A 880 -13.58 9.26 27.89
CA ARG A 880 -14.53 8.90 28.94
C ARG A 880 -14.66 10.08 29.91
N ALA A 881 -15.88 10.31 30.38
CA ALA A 881 -16.12 11.27 31.45
C ALA A 881 -15.32 10.84 32.70
N PRO A 882 -14.77 11.78 33.49
CA PRO A 882 -14.14 11.43 34.76
C PRO A 882 -15.13 10.64 35.61
N SER A 883 -14.72 9.48 36.13
CA SER A 883 -15.49 8.77 37.16
C SER A 883 -15.69 9.74 38.33
N ARG A 884 -16.97 10.06 38.63
CA ARG A 884 -17.34 10.93 39.73
C ARG A 884 -16.92 10.34 41.06
#